data_AF-A0A821EXW1-F1
#
_entry.id   AF-A0A821EXW1-F1
#
_cell.length_a   1.000
_cell.length_b   1.000
_cell.length_c   1.000
_cell.angle_alpha   90.00
_cell.angle_beta   90.00
_cell.angle_gamma   90.00
#
_symmetry.space_group_name_H-M   'P 1'
#
loop_
_entity.id
_entity.type
_entity.pdbx_description
1 polymer ?
#
loop_
_entity_poly.entity_id
_entity_poly.type
_entity_poly.pdbx_seq_one_letter_code
_entity_poly.pdbx_strand_id
1 'polypeptide(L)'
;MNDTMTENAFSLKNDDFYGFIHGLVGQQIVDILKFQSITSTQSLIRNPNIFEIFNMKCSEPSFLLIREKSCLQLDDGQFIIKIGLMNNLNYLLDLLKQQQQKKIMESIYIEAYTSLSFDFINKYPLLKRLILWFQQLGNNGGGKLTYEFIGLNLPGSLSSVTMLNTLISKSNAKISEAEFRFDQLQKHFDDHNLQYAFGSEDATSIIKKIKYDSTTNTFNGFPTPLDRGVPIKEYYRTDSFDKLKLWFDSNDKASLLNVHMIQPVPSTNQSIIPSPFLLSAYGIDNTATANDILQRWWYIFNQCLQRNIRIIGFSTDADAKYVRAMRLMSGFFGSLPNFQIHQHPQAFQIKTTSHWPWFYLREQQLLLFFQDATHLVTKWRNRLLSSAAELRLGNQFISINHLYDIIHNETYTKLDHGLTKSDINPKDRQNFSSCLKLTSPDLFKILNDNNGTQGTLIYLQMLKMIVVAYIDKKTTIAELLLVKQKQLPPHVLHVHTFSSQACESIFRNTRALSGIYSTIINFTVRDFLRRAQRLSLLNDITFKQLNDNPVNNFVFPVHHKHRKDRQSSFTQSQRDIDQIDIERIITDAYREAVDMLDRLEILNLLKEKRALGLNLLSEYVFKQLNSNSKMYDYSSQLSNIDDEEFEFELVDDNDDDDERADDLNMDDGNNDSTSSNDDHIDDDDEQDDTQNLINTTKDDYVGIKIFNTIQTHIEHSCFEVTINDDMKYMHKQTACWLLTGEKK
;
A
#
# COMPACT_ATOMS: atom_id res chain seq x y z
N MET A 1 28.64 -6.13 48.46
CA MET A 1 29.26 -6.13 47.12
C MET A 1 28.52 -5.08 46.30
N ASN A 2 29.24 -4.13 45.73
CA ASN A 2 28.67 -2.87 45.20
C ASN A 2 27.70 -3.10 44.03
N ASP A 3 26.49 -2.54 44.13
CA ASP A 3 25.46 -2.51 43.06
C ASP A 3 25.95 -1.88 41.75
N THR A 4 27.03 -1.09 41.78
CA THR A 4 27.61 -0.45 40.61
C THR A 4 28.44 -1.38 39.72
N MET A 5 28.88 -2.55 40.18
CA MET A 5 29.69 -3.45 39.35
C MET A 5 28.90 -4.31 38.37
N THR A 6 27.58 -4.45 38.55
CA THR A 6 26.75 -5.38 37.79
C THR A 6 26.06 -4.72 36.59
N GLU A 7 25.86 -3.40 36.58
CA GLU A 7 25.23 -2.68 35.47
C GLU A 7 25.98 -2.82 34.13
N ASN A 8 27.31 -2.96 34.14
CA ASN A 8 28.12 -3.17 32.93
C ASN A 8 28.36 -4.64 32.58
N ALA A 9 27.86 -5.60 33.35
CA ALA A 9 28.14 -7.03 33.14
C ALA A 9 27.69 -7.54 31.75
N PHE A 10 26.64 -6.95 31.17
CA PHE A 10 26.10 -7.34 29.86
C PHE A 10 26.89 -6.82 28.66
N SER A 11 27.76 -5.81 28.85
CA SER A 11 28.62 -5.29 27.78
C SER A 11 30.01 -5.95 27.75
N LEU A 12 30.37 -6.72 28.78
CA LEU A 12 31.67 -7.38 28.87
C LEU A 12 31.77 -8.53 27.86
N LYS A 13 32.94 -8.63 27.22
CA LYS A 13 33.28 -9.70 26.28
C LYS A 13 34.70 -10.20 26.55
N ASN A 14 34.98 -11.45 26.19
CA ASN A 14 36.31 -12.07 26.21
C ASN A 14 36.99 -11.92 27.59
N ASP A 15 38.21 -11.37 27.64
CA ASP A 15 39.02 -11.32 28.87
C ASP A 15 38.38 -10.48 29.98
N ASP A 16 37.68 -9.39 29.64
CA ASP A 16 36.96 -8.59 30.63
C ASP A 16 35.79 -9.37 31.24
N PHE A 17 35.10 -10.16 30.41
CA PHE A 17 34.07 -11.09 30.88
C PHE A 17 34.67 -12.16 31.79
N TYR A 18 35.80 -12.75 31.42
CA TYR A 18 36.46 -13.75 32.25
C TYR A 18 36.98 -13.18 33.58
N GLY A 19 37.51 -11.96 33.58
CA GLY A 19 37.92 -11.26 34.81
C GLY A 19 36.74 -11.01 35.75
N PHE A 20 35.59 -10.63 35.21
CA PHE A 20 34.35 -10.48 35.97
C PHE A 20 33.88 -11.80 36.58
N ILE A 21 33.83 -12.88 35.78
CA ILE A 21 33.44 -14.22 36.26
C ILE A 21 34.44 -14.72 37.32
N HIS A 22 35.74 -14.52 37.12
CA HIS A 22 36.79 -14.90 38.08
C HIS A 22 36.53 -14.28 39.46
N GLY A 23 36.22 -12.98 39.50
CA GLY A 23 35.96 -12.25 40.74
C GLY A 23 34.70 -12.71 41.49
N LEU A 24 33.76 -13.37 40.81
CA LEU A 24 32.48 -13.78 41.40
C LEU A 24 32.43 -15.26 41.78
N VAL A 25 32.92 -16.14 40.90
CA VAL A 25 32.76 -17.60 41.04
C VAL A 25 34.07 -18.38 40.96
N GLY A 26 35.21 -17.68 40.78
CA GLY A 26 36.55 -18.24 40.83
C GLY A 26 37.06 -18.82 39.50
N GLN A 27 38.37 -19.12 39.47
CA GLN A 27 39.09 -19.56 38.26
C GLN A 27 38.56 -20.86 37.65
N GLN A 28 38.06 -21.79 38.46
CA GLN A 28 37.56 -23.08 37.99
C GLN A 28 36.38 -22.94 37.01
N ILE A 29 35.46 -22.00 37.27
CA ILE A 29 34.36 -21.73 36.34
C ILE A 29 34.88 -21.03 35.08
N VAL A 30 35.83 -20.10 35.21
CA VAL A 30 36.44 -19.43 34.04
C VAL A 30 37.09 -20.42 33.09
N ASP A 31 37.81 -21.41 33.61
CA ASP A 31 38.44 -22.45 32.80
C ASP A 31 37.40 -23.29 32.04
N ILE A 32 36.28 -23.63 32.69
CA ILE A 32 35.13 -24.33 32.09
C ILE A 32 34.50 -23.50 30.96
N LEU A 33 34.30 -22.20 31.17
CA LEU A 33 33.71 -21.29 30.18
C LEU A 33 34.63 -21.05 28.98
N LYS A 34 35.94 -20.91 29.22
CA LYS A 34 36.96 -20.80 28.16
C LYS A 34 36.97 -22.04 27.30
N PHE A 35 36.96 -23.23 27.90
CA PHE A 35 36.91 -24.50 27.17
C PHE A 35 35.67 -24.61 26.28
N GLN A 36 34.52 -24.10 26.73
CA GLN A 36 33.26 -24.07 25.97
C GLN A 36 33.11 -22.87 25.02
N SER A 37 34.13 -22.01 24.90
CA SER A 37 34.06 -20.78 24.11
C SER A 37 32.89 -19.86 24.48
N ILE A 38 32.46 -19.86 25.75
CA ILE A 38 31.46 -18.91 26.26
C ILE A 38 32.20 -17.63 26.62
N THR A 39 32.03 -16.59 25.80
CA THR A 39 32.82 -15.34 25.86
C THR A 39 32.03 -14.11 26.30
N SER A 40 30.75 -14.26 26.68
CA SER A 40 29.92 -13.14 27.13
C SER A 40 28.83 -13.58 28.11
N THR A 41 28.33 -12.62 28.88
CA THR A 41 27.20 -12.78 29.81
C THR A 41 25.93 -13.26 29.09
N GLN A 42 25.67 -12.78 27.87
CA GLN A 42 24.51 -13.20 27.09
C GLN A 42 24.61 -14.67 26.65
N SER A 43 25.79 -15.09 26.21
CA SER A 43 26.06 -16.50 25.86
C SER A 43 25.97 -17.40 27.09
N LEU A 44 26.42 -16.93 28.26
CA LEU A 44 26.34 -17.66 29.53
C LEU A 44 24.89 -17.93 29.94
N ILE A 45 24.02 -16.91 29.90
CA ILE A 45 22.60 -17.03 30.26
C ILE A 45 21.84 -17.97 29.31
N ARG A 46 22.21 -18.00 28.02
CA ARG A 46 21.55 -18.82 26.99
C ARG A 46 21.93 -20.31 27.05
N ASN A 47 22.97 -20.69 27.78
CA ASN A 47 23.43 -22.07 27.89
C ASN A 47 23.09 -22.64 29.28
N PRO A 48 21.98 -23.37 29.43
CA PRO A 48 21.50 -23.83 30.74
C PRO A 48 22.40 -24.92 31.37
N ASN A 49 23.18 -25.65 30.57
CA ASN A 49 23.84 -26.88 31.00
C ASN A 49 25.37 -26.85 30.85
N ILE A 50 26.02 -25.86 31.48
CA ILE A 50 27.48 -25.62 31.38
C ILE A 50 28.32 -26.82 31.84
N PHE A 51 27.79 -27.68 32.71
CA PHE A 51 28.53 -28.83 33.23
C PHE A 51 28.32 -30.13 32.44
N GLU A 52 27.45 -30.17 31.42
CA GLU A 52 27.23 -31.38 30.61
C GLU A 52 28.50 -31.86 29.89
N ILE A 53 29.45 -30.95 29.66
CA ILE A 53 30.74 -31.28 29.05
C ILE A 53 31.49 -32.38 29.81
N PHE A 54 31.27 -32.55 31.11
CA PHE A 54 31.95 -33.56 31.91
C PHE A 54 31.46 -34.98 31.64
N ASN A 55 30.33 -35.15 30.97
CA ASN A 55 29.85 -36.45 30.49
C ASN A 55 30.54 -36.89 29.19
N MET A 56 31.34 -36.02 28.57
CA MET A 56 32.03 -36.32 27.32
C MET A 56 33.31 -37.13 27.57
N LYS A 57 33.54 -38.14 26.72
CA LYS A 57 34.82 -38.86 26.65
C LYS A 57 35.83 -38.01 25.86
N CYS A 58 36.53 -37.13 26.55
CA CYS A 58 37.57 -36.28 25.96
C CYS A 58 38.94 -36.61 26.55
N SER A 59 39.94 -36.81 25.68
CA SER A 59 41.33 -37.09 26.02
C SER A 59 42.23 -35.85 25.99
N GLU A 60 41.67 -34.67 25.75
CA GLU A 60 42.42 -33.42 25.66
C GLU A 60 43.04 -33.07 27.04
N PRO A 61 44.37 -32.84 27.14
CA PRO A 61 45.03 -32.61 28.42
C PRO A 61 44.46 -31.43 29.23
N SER A 62 44.04 -30.36 28.53
CA SER A 62 43.40 -29.18 29.10
C SER A 62 42.08 -29.54 29.80
N PHE A 63 41.25 -30.34 29.14
CA PHE A 63 39.98 -30.83 29.66
C PHE A 63 40.16 -31.77 30.85
N LEU A 64 41.15 -32.67 30.79
CA LEU A 64 41.44 -33.60 31.89
C LEU A 64 41.80 -32.84 33.18
N LEU A 65 42.61 -31.79 33.06
CA LEU A 65 42.98 -30.92 34.19
C LEU A 65 41.77 -30.16 34.75
N ILE A 66 40.89 -29.65 33.88
CA ILE A 66 39.65 -28.98 34.30
C ILE A 66 38.74 -29.97 35.04
N ARG A 67 38.61 -31.20 34.54
CA ARG A 67 37.79 -32.25 35.14
C ARG A 67 38.32 -32.70 36.51
N GLU A 68 39.63 -32.89 36.63
CA GLU A 68 40.28 -33.22 37.91
C GLU A 68 40.05 -32.12 38.97
N LYS A 69 40.15 -30.85 38.58
CA LYS A 69 39.94 -29.72 39.49
C LYS A 69 38.48 -29.51 39.86
N SER A 70 37.55 -29.82 38.97
CA SER A 70 36.12 -29.45 39.10
C SER A 70 35.22 -30.60 39.57
N CYS A 71 35.67 -31.84 39.48
CA CYS A 71 34.91 -33.03 39.82
C CYS A 71 35.56 -33.85 40.94
N LEU A 72 34.79 -34.76 41.53
CA LEU A 72 35.22 -35.86 42.38
C LEU A 72 35.07 -37.15 41.56
N GLN A 73 36.11 -37.96 41.50
CA GLN A 73 36.04 -39.28 40.88
C GLN A 73 35.52 -40.29 41.90
N LEU A 74 34.51 -41.06 41.51
CA LEU A 74 33.96 -42.16 42.28
C LEU A 74 34.72 -43.46 41.99
N ASP A 75 34.56 -44.44 42.88
CA ASP A 75 35.23 -45.75 42.78
C ASP A 75 34.80 -46.55 41.53
N ASP A 76 33.63 -46.25 40.98
CA ASP A 76 33.11 -46.85 39.73
C ASP A 76 33.63 -46.13 38.46
N GLY A 77 34.49 -45.14 38.62
CA GLY A 77 35.06 -44.34 37.54
C GLY A 77 34.16 -43.20 37.03
N GLN A 78 32.98 -42.98 37.63
CA GLN A 78 32.14 -41.82 37.33
C GLN A 78 32.68 -40.54 37.97
N PHE A 79 32.28 -39.38 37.43
CA PHE A 79 32.68 -38.08 37.94
C PHE A 79 31.45 -37.30 38.43
N ILE A 80 31.52 -36.77 39.65
CA ILE A 80 30.51 -35.86 40.20
C ILE A 80 31.10 -34.46 40.30
N ILE A 81 30.40 -33.45 39.78
CA ILE A 81 30.82 -32.05 39.89
C ILE A 81 30.79 -31.61 41.35
N LYS A 82 31.82 -30.89 41.79
CA LYS A 82 31.87 -30.33 43.16
C LYS A 82 30.67 -29.40 43.38
N ILE A 83 29.82 -29.72 44.35
CA ILE A 83 28.54 -29.05 44.57
C ILE A 83 28.68 -27.53 44.79
N GLY A 84 29.79 -27.08 45.38
CA GLY A 84 30.09 -25.66 45.55
C GLY A 84 30.23 -24.89 44.23
N LEU A 85 30.80 -25.51 43.19
CA LEU A 85 30.90 -24.89 41.87
C LEU A 85 29.53 -24.72 41.21
N MET A 86 28.69 -25.74 41.36
CA MET A 86 27.33 -25.72 40.82
C MET A 86 26.48 -24.64 41.49
N ASN A 87 26.55 -24.55 42.83
CA ASN A 87 25.82 -23.53 43.58
C ASN A 87 26.29 -22.12 43.25
N ASN A 88 27.60 -21.90 43.13
CA ASN A 88 28.17 -20.58 42.81
C ASN A 88 27.74 -20.11 41.41
N LEU A 89 27.77 -21.00 40.41
CA LEU A 89 27.35 -20.68 39.06
C LEU A 89 25.83 -20.45 38.97
N ASN A 90 25.02 -21.26 39.64
CA ASN A 90 23.56 -21.07 39.65
C ASN A 90 23.18 -19.74 40.30
N TYR A 91 23.80 -19.39 41.42
CA TYR A 91 23.60 -18.10 42.07
C TYR A 91 23.95 -16.92 41.14
N LEU A 92 25.08 -17.03 40.42
CA LEU A 92 25.47 -16.02 39.44
C LEU A 92 24.46 -15.93 38.27
N LEU A 93 24.00 -17.06 37.74
CA LEU A 93 23.01 -17.10 36.66
C LEU A 93 21.68 -16.47 37.09
N ASP A 94 21.23 -16.73 38.31
CA ASP A 94 20.00 -16.12 38.84
C ASP A 94 20.15 -14.61 39.01
N LEU A 95 21.29 -14.15 39.52
CA LEU A 95 21.59 -12.72 39.68
C LEU A 95 21.64 -12.01 38.31
N LEU A 96 22.28 -12.62 37.32
CA LEU A 96 22.34 -12.08 35.96
C LEU A 96 20.94 -12.08 35.31
N LYS A 97 20.14 -13.14 35.45
CA LYS A 97 18.77 -13.18 34.91
C LYS A 97 17.87 -12.11 35.52
N GLN A 98 17.96 -11.89 36.85
CA GLN A 98 17.22 -10.83 37.53
C GLN A 98 17.61 -9.44 37.01
N GLN A 99 18.90 -9.20 36.76
CA GLN A 99 19.33 -7.93 36.17
C GLN A 99 18.92 -7.75 34.72
N GLN A 100 18.92 -8.82 33.92
CA GLN A 100 18.41 -8.77 32.55
C GLN A 100 16.93 -8.40 32.55
N GLN A 101 16.13 -9.00 33.44
CA GLN A 101 14.72 -8.67 33.63
C GLN A 101 14.51 -7.22 34.10
N LYS A 102 15.35 -6.73 35.01
CA LYS A 102 15.30 -5.33 35.48
C LYS A 102 15.61 -4.35 34.34
N LYS A 103 16.63 -4.62 33.51
CA LYS A 103 16.93 -3.80 32.32
C LYS A 103 15.82 -3.84 31.27
N ILE A 104 15.19 -5.00 31.06
CA ILE A 104 14.03 -5.13 30.17
C ILE A 104 12.85 -4.32 30.72
N MET A 105 12.60 -4.37 32.03
CA MET A 105 11.56 -3.55 32.66
C MET A 105 11.87 -2.05 32.60
N GLU A 106 13.12 -1.64 32.81
CA GLU A 106 13.55 -0.23 32.71
C GLU A 106 13.51 0.28 31.27
N SER A 107 13.83 -0.54 30.26
CA SER A 107 13.62 -0.17 28.85
C SER A 107 12.14 -0.04 28.49
N ILE A 108 11.28 -0.91 29.07
CA ILE A 108 9.82 -0.81 28.93
C ILE A 108 9.28 0.47 29.59
N TYR A 109 9.83 0.89 30.73
CA TYR A 109 9.40 2.11 31.44
C TYR A 109 9.90 3.41 30.78
N ILE A 110 11.01 3.39 30.05
CA ILE A 110 11.53 4.56 29.31
C ILE A 110 10.83 4.72 27.94
N GLU A 111 10.30 3.64 27.35
CA GLU A 111 9.43 3.70 26.16
C GLU A 111 7.96 4.07 26.46
N ALA A 112 7.55 4.02 27.74
CA ALA A 112 6.18 4.28 28.19
C ALA A 112 5.66 5.73 27.99
N TYR A 113 6.44 6.62 27.38
CA TYR A 113 6.01 7.98 27.05
C TYR A 113 5.90 8.31 25.55
N THR A 114 6.07 7.35 24.63
CA THR A 114 6.00 7.64 23.17
C THR A 114 5.10 6.72 22.33
N SER A 115 4.34 5.80 22.92
CA SER A 115 3.31 5.03 22.18
C SER A 115 2.02 4.82 22.97
N LEU A 116 1.23 5.88 23.10
CA LEU A 116 -0.08 5.90 23.73
C LEU A 116 -1.17 5.02 23.06
N SER A 117 -0.88 4.23 22.01
CA SER A 117 -1.89 3.36 21.39
C SER A 117 -1.88 1.93 21.93
N PHE A 118 -0.71 1.33 22.21
CA PHE A 118 -0.62 -0.08 22.59
C PHE A 118 -0.89 -0.30 24.08
N ASP A 119 -0.29 0.54 24.93
CA ASP A 119 -0.59 0.54 26.37
C ASP A 119 -2.03 0.93 26.65
N PHE A 120 -2.61 1.81 25.82
CA PHE A 120 -4.03 2.15 25.88
C PHE A 120 -4.92 0.94 25.53
N ILE A 121 -4.65 0.23 24.43
CA ILE A 121 -5.45 -0.95 24.04
C ILE A 121 -5.33 -2.10 25.06
N ASN A 122 -4.17 -2.31 25.67
CA ASN A 122 -3.99 -3.35 26.69
C ASN A 122 -4.49 -2.94 28.08
N LYS A 123 -4.54 -1.64 28.40
CA LYS A 123 -5.16 -1.11 29.64
C LYS A 123 -6.69 -1.25 29.64
N TYR A 124 -7.31 -1.40 28.47
CA TYR A 124 -8.76 -1.59 28.33
C TYR A 124 -9.08 -2.93 27.63
N PRO A 125 -9.18 -4.06 28.37
CA PRO A 125 -9.51 -5.38 27.82
C PRO A 125 -10.79 -5.40 26.97
N LEU A 126 -11.72 -4.50 27.25
CA LEU A 126 -12.95 -4.30 26.50
C LEU A 126 -12.71 -3.66 25.12
N LEU A 127 -11.80 -2.69 25.00
CA LEU A 127 -11.41 -2.07 23.73
C LEU A 127 -10.70 -3.07 22.81
N LYS A 128 -9.89 -3.96 23.39
CA LYS A 128 -9.29 -5.09 22.68
C LYS A 128 -10.33 -6.06 22.12
N ARG A 129 -11.35 -6.43 22.93
CA ARG A 129 -12.50 -7.25 22.48
C ARG A 129 -13.32 -6.56 21.39
N LEU A 130 -13.46 -5.24 21.50
CA LEU A 130 -14.16 -4.37 20.54
C LEU A 130 -13.54 -4.39 19.14
N ILE A 131 -12.20 -4.24 19.12
CA ILE A 131 -11.40 -4.15 17.90
C ILE A 131 -11.35 -5.52 17.19
N LEU A 132 -11.19 -6.60 17.97
CA LEU A 132 -11.25 -7.98 17.47
C LEU A 132 -12.60 -8.32 16.83
N TRP A 133 -13.68 -7.68 17.28
CA TRP A 133 -15.03 -7.92 16.78
C TRP A 133 -15.38 -7.05 15.55
N PHE A 134 -14.89 -5.81 15.47
CA PHE A 134 -15.04 -4.96 14.26
C PHE A 134 -14.44 -5.61 12.99
N GLN A 135 -13.36 -6.38 13.12
CA GLN A 135 -12.79 -7.15 12.01
C GLN A 135 -13.66 -8.34 11.58
N GLN A 136 -14.45 -8.90 12.50
CA GLN A 136 -15.45 -9.94 12.21
C GLN A 136 -16.58 -9.42 11.31
N LEU A 137 -16.89 -8.12 11.40
CA LEU A 137 -17.92 -7.46 10.62
C LEU A 137 -17.45 -6.86 9.31
N GLY A 138 -16.16 -6.53 9.18
CA GLY A 138 -15.58 -6.13 7.90
C GLY A 138 -15.73 -7.20 6.81
N ASN A 139 -15.81 -8.47 7.20
CA ASN A 139 -16.05 -9.60 6.29
C ASN A 139 -17.52 -10.10 6.25
N ASN A 140 -18.39 -9.65 7.16
CA ASN A 140 -19.79 -10.11 7.27
C ASN A 140 -20.84 -8.98 7.35
N GLY A 141 -20.52 -7.75 6.95
CA GLY A 141 -21.50 -6.68 6.71
C GLY A 141 -22.14 -5.99 7.93
N GLY A 142 -21.64 -6.18 9.16
CA GLY A 142 -22.35 -5.65 10.34
C GLY A 142 -22.14 -4.17 10.71
N GLY A 143 -21.03 -3.54 10.31
CA GLY A 143 -20.77 -2.09 10.48
C GLY A 143 -21.11 -1.45 11.84
N LYS A 144 -21.38 -0.12 11.83
CA LYS A 144 -21.80 0.69 13.01
C LYS A 144 -23.09 0.16 13.65
N LEU A 145 -24.05 -0.29 12.84
CA LEU A 145 -25.35 -0.75 13.34
C LEU A 145 -25.25 -2.00 14.21
N THR A 146 -24.39 -2.97 13.84
CA THR A 146 -24.23 -4.14 14.70
C THR A 146 -23.51 -3.75 15.99
N TYR A 147 -22.58 -2.80 15.93
CA TYR A 147 -21.93 -2.26 17.14
C TYR A 147 -22.94 -1.66 18.11
N GLU A 148 -23.83 -0.82 17.60
CA GLU A 148 -24.90 -0.20 18.38
C GLU A 148 -25.93 -1.23 18.83
N PHE A 149 -26.33 -2.16 17.97
CA PHE A 149 -27.23 -3.27 18.30
C PHE A 149 -26.67 -4.09 19.47
N ILE A 150 -25.39 -4.47 19.45
CA ILE A 150 -24.79 -5.18 20.58
C ILE A 150 -24.67 -4.27 21.80
N GLY A 151 -24.31 -2.99 21.63
CA GLY A 151 -24.24 -2.04 22.75
C GLY A 151 -25.59 -1.90 23.47
N LEU A 152 -26.69 -1.94 22.71
CA LEU A 152 -28.06 -1.93 23.22
C LEU A 152 -28.45 -3.26 23.88
N ASN A 153 -28.06 -4.39 23.28
CA ASN A 153 -28.45 -5.72 23.76
C ASN A 153 -27.53 -6.28 24.88
N LEU A 154 -26.33 -5.72 25.04
CA LEU A 154 -25.35 -6.09 26.07
C LEU A 154 -24.83 -4.83 26.78
N PRO A 155 -25.62 -4.21 27.67
CA PRO A 155 -25.23 -2.99 28.37
C PRO A 155 -23.91 -3.15 29.13
N GLY A 156 -22.98 -2.22 28.93
CA GLY A 156 -21.66 -2.22 29.58
C GLY A 156 -20.62 -3.14 28.94
N SER A 157 -20.97 -3.91 27.91
CA SER A 157 -20.01 -4.77 27.19
C SER A 157 -19.16 -4.00 26.16
N LEU A 158 -19.70 -2.92 25.59
CA LEU A 158 -19.06 -2.08 24.59
C LEU A 158 -19.01 -0.62 25.07
N SER A 159 -18.03 0.14 24.58
CA SER A 159 -17.93 1.58 24.86
C SER A 159 -19.00 2.38 24.11
N SER A 160 -19.38 3.56 24.58
CA SER A 160 -20.28 4.41 23.80
C SER A 160 -19.62 4.88 22.50
N VAL A 161 -20.42 5.14 21.46
CA VAL A 161 -19.94 5.68 20.18
C VAL A 161 -19.24 7.03 20.40
N THR A 162 -19.76 7.86 21.30
CA THR A 162 -19.15 9.14 21.71
C THR A 162 -17.75 8.94 22.28
N MET A 163 -17.56 7.94 23.15
CA MET A 163 -16.23 7.61 23.70
C MET A 163 -15.30 7.15 22.58
N LEU A 164 -15.76 6.30 21.66
CA LEU A 164 -14.96 5.88 20.51
C LEU A 164 -14.53 7.04 19.62
N ASN A 165 -15.45 7.93 19.26
CA ASN A 165 -15.14 9.12 18.47
C ASN A 165 -14.17 10.04 19.21
N THR A 166 -14.28 10.15 20.53
CA THR A 166 -13.31 10.88 21.37
C THR A 166 -11.93 10.24 21.32
N LEU A 167 -11.86 8.91 21.31
CA LEU A 167 -10.57 8.19 21.22
C LEU A 167 -9.95 8.28 19.83
N ILE A 168 -10.76 8.19 18.78
CA ILE A 168 -10.33 8.37 17.39
C ILE A 168 -9.81 9.79 17.19
N SER A 169 -10.53 10.82 17.66
CA SER A 169 -10.10 12.22 17.54
C SER A 169 -8.83 12.54 18.32
N LYS A 170 -8.61 11.88 19.48
CA LYS A 170 -7.36 11.98 20.26
C LYS A 170 -6.21 11.12 19.73
N SER A 171 -6.44 10.27 18.74
CA SER A 171 -5.41 9.42 18.17
C SER A 171 -4.43 10.23 17.31
N ASN A 172 -3.18 9.76 17.22
CA ASN A 172 -2.17 10.33 16.32
C ASN A 172 -2.47 10.06 14.83
N ALA A 173 -3.59 9.42 14.51
CA ALA A 173 -4.02 9.12 13.14
C ALA A 173 -4.83 10.25 12.50
N LYS A 174 -4.98 11.40 13.17
CA LYS A 174 -5.68 12.56 12.61
C LYS A 174 -5.09 12.93 11.24
N ILE A 175 -5.98 13.16 10.27
CA ILE A 175 -5.63 13.59 8.91
C ILE A 175 -6.27 14.94 8.67
N SER A 176 -5.46 15.95 8.37
CA SER A 176 -5.91 17.29 8.02
C SER A 176 -5.76 17.52 6.52
N GLU A 177 -6.58 18.39 5.94
CA GLU A 177 -6.44 18.77 4.53
C GLU A 177 -5.07 19.41 4.27
N ALA A 178 -4.46 19.06 3.14
CA ALA A 178 -3.19 19.63 2.66
C ALA A 178 -1.98 19.40 3.59
N GLU A 179 -2.13 18.58 4.63
CA GLU A 179 -1.04 18.22 5.53
C GLU A 179 -0.24 17.04 4.97
N PHE A 180 1.07 17.27 4.76
CA PHE A 180 2.01 16.18 4.49
C PHE A 180 2.51 15.55 5.79
N ARG A 181 2.11 14.31 6.03
CA ARG A 181 2.35 13.55 7.28
C ARG A 181 3.71 12.84 7.31
N PHE A 182 4.79 13.56 7.05
CA PHE A 182 6.13 12.97 6.92
C PHE A 182 6.66 12.35 8.21
N ASP A 183 6.34 12.92 9.38
CA ASP A 183 6.82 12.38 10.66
C ASP A 183 6.10 11.08 11.00
N GLN A 184 4.80 10.98 10.68
CA GLN A 184 4.03 9.75 10.81
C GLN A 184 4.49 8.69 9.79
N LEU A 185 4.85 9.12 8.57
CA LEU A 185 5.45 8.24 7.57
C LEU A 185 6.79 7.67 8.06
N GLN A 186 7.66 8.50 8.64
CA GLN A 186 8.92 8.04 9.22
C GLN A 186 8.69 7.01 10.31
N LYS A 187 7.79 7.30 11.26
CA LYS A 187 7.42 6.32 12.29
C LYS A 187 6.91 5.01 11.68
N HIS A 188 6.06 5.10 10.65
CA HIS A 188 5.59 3.91 9.94
C HIS A 188 6.77 3.13 9.32
N PHE A 189 7.77 3.78 8.74
CA PHE A 189 8.93 3.08 8.19
C PHE A 189 9.86 2.50 9.26
N ASP A 190 10.09 3.23 10.34
CA ASP A 190 10.93 2.82 11.47
C ASP A 190 10.32 1.60 12.18
N ASP A 191 9.00 1.63 12.45
CA ASP A 191 8.25 0.54 13.09
C ASP A 191 8.34 -0.79 12.28
N HIS A 192 8.64 -0.69 10.98
CA HIS A 192 8.66 -1.81 10.04
C HIS A 192 10.06 -2.13 9.48
N ASN A 193 11.09 -1.38 9.90
CA ASN A 193 12.47 -1.48 9.42
C ASN A 193 12.60 -1.36 7.88
N LEU A 194 11.92 -0.37 7.31
CA LEU A 194 11.88 -0.11 5.88
C LEU A 194 12.77 1.08 5.51
N GLN A 195 13.29 1.07 4.28
CA GLN A 195 14.12 2.16 3.76
C GLN A 195 13.68 2.64 2.39
N TYR A 196 12.96 1.82 1.63
CA TYR A 196 12.59 2.09 0.26
C TYR A 196 11.09 2.25 0.11
N ALA A 197 10.70 3.17 -0.75
CA ALA A 197 9.31 3.55 -0.93
C ALA A 197 9.02 3.89 -2.39
N PHE A 198 7.78 3.75 -2.81
CA PHE A 198 7.30 4.17 -4.12
C PHE A 198 6.10 5.11 -3.94
N GLY A 199 6.14 6.28 -4.55
CA GLY A 199 5.07 7.27 -4.44
C GLY A 199 3.99 7.04 -5.50
N SER A 200 2.76 7.37 -5.19
CA SER A 200 1.68 7.45 -6.18
C SER A 200 0.81 8.68 -5.95
N GLU A 201 0.36 9.28 -7.04
CA GLU A 201 -0.50 10.46 -7.04
C GLU A 201 -1.65 10.27 -8.02
N ASP A 202 -2.87 10.48 -7.52
CA ASP A 202 -4.08 10.43 -8.33
C ASP A 202 -5.21 11.27 -7.72
N ALA A 203 -6.23 11.59 -8.51
CA ALA A 203 -7.35 12.41 -8.11
C ALA A 203 -8.70 11.77 -8.40
N THR A 204 -9.66 12.00 -7.51
CA THR A 204 -11.01 11.44 -7.65
C THR A 204 -12.09 12.50 -7.49
N SER A 205 -13.26 12.28 -8.11
CA SER A 205 -14.38 13.22 -8.03
C SER A 205 -15.02 13.23 -6.64
N ILE A 206 -15.44 14.41 -6.20
CA ILE A 206 -16.03 14.66 -4.88
C ILE A 206 -17.30 15.50 -4.96
N ILE A 207 -18.09 15.48 -3.88
CA ILE A 207 -19.23 16.36 -3.69
C ILE A 207 -18.72 17.79 -3.45
N LYS A 208 -19.12 18.73 -4.30
CA LYS A 208 -18.78 20.15 -4.25
C LYS A 208 -19.49 20.86 -3.08
N LYS A 209 -19.04 20.61 -1.85
CA LYS A 209 -19.63 21.19 -0.63
C LYS A 209 -18.53 21.66 0.31
N ILE A 210 -18.72 22.86 0.87
CA ILE A 210 -17.82 23.43 1.88
C ILE A 210 -18.28 22.97 3.26
N LYS A 211 -17.35 22.46 4.08
CA LYS A 211 -17.62 22.07 5.48
C LYS A 211 -16.60 22.75 6.39
N TYR A 212 -17.06 23.21 7.56
CA TYR A 212 -16.20 23.78 8.59
C TYR A 212 -15.56 22.67 9.43
N ASP A 213 -14.25 22.68 9.65
CA ASP A 213 -13.57 21.84 10.63
C ASP A 213 -13.23 22.63 11.90
N SER A 214 -13.96 22.36 12.97
CA SER A 214 -13.76 22.95 14.29
C SER A 214 -12.37 22.71 14.87
N THR A 215 -11.75 21.57 14.53
CA THR A 215 -10.47 21.18 15.13
C THR A 215 -9.31 22.03 14.65
N THR A 216 -9.35 22.47 13.39
CA THR A 216 -8.32 23.30 12.77
C THR A 216 -8.79 24.74 12.55
N ASN A 217 -10.06 25.01 12.80
CA ASN A 217 -10.74 26.25 12.47
C ASN A 217 -10.60 26.60 10.97
N THR A 218 -10.83 25.61 10.11
CA THR A 218 -10.68 25.75 8.65
C THR A 218 -11.98 25.42 7.91
N PHE A 219 -12.06 25.89 6.66
CA PHE A 219 -13.15 25.57 5.75
C PHE A 219 -12.65 24.66 4.63
N ASN A 220 -13.04 23.39 4.66
CA ASN A 220 -12.65 22.38 3.68
C ASN A 220 -13.62 22.36 2.49
N GLY A 221 -13.10 22.09 1.29
CA GLY A 221 -13.90 21.94 0.07
C GLY A 221 -13.69 23.04 -0.97
N PHE A 222 -12.86 24.04 -0.68
CA PHE A 222 -12.28 24.92 -1.68
C PHE A 222 -11.03 24.27 -2.30
N PRO A 223 -10.67 24.58 -3.56
CA PRO A 223 -9.38 24.21 -4.13
C PRO A 223 -8.26 24.79 -3.28
N THR A 224 -7.38 23.92 -2.77
CA THR A 224 -6.27 24.38 -1.93
C THR A 224 -5.20 25.05 -2.80
N PRO A 225 -4.83 26.32 -2.53
CA PRO A 225 -3.77 26.99 -3.27
C PRO A 225 -2.43 26.27 -3.12
N LEU A 226 -1.64 26.30 -4.19
CA LEU A 226 -0.32 25.69 -4.24
C LEU A 226 0.78 26.75 -4.14
N ASP A 227 1.74 26.56 -3.23
CA ASP A 227 3.03 27.26 -3.24
C ASP A 227 4.10 26.31 -3.78
N ARG A 228 4.66 26.65 -4.95
CA ARG A 228 5.61 25.77 -5.69
C ARG A 228 5.10 24.33 -5.77
N GLY A 229 3.83 24.17 -6.16
CA GLY A 229 3.19 22.87 -6.30
C GLY A 229 2.81 22.15 -5.00
N VAL A 230 3.24 22.63 -3.83
CA VAL A 230 2.87 22.08 -2.53
C VAL A 230 1.62 22.80 -2.03
N PRO A 231 0.55 22.09 -1.64
CA PRO A 231 -0.65 22.72 -1.09
C PRO A 231 -0.36 23.41 0.24
N ILE A 232 -0.98 24.59 0.44
CA ILE A 232 -0.81 25.36 1.67
C ILE A 232 -1.78 24.84 2.73
N LYS A 233 -1.24 24.21 3.78
CA LYS A 233 -2.00 23.72 4.94
C LYS A 233 -2.75 24.88 5.61
N GLU A 234 -4.01 24.62 6.01
CA GLU A 234 -4.86 25.57 6.75
C GLU A 234 -5.09 26.93 6.03
N TYR A 235 -4.97 27.00 4.70
CA TYR A 235 -5.13 28.25 3.94
C TYR A 235 -6.47 28.95 4.22
N TYR A 236 -7.56 28.19 4.20
CA TYR A 236 -8.91 28.68 4.46
C TYR A 236 -9.24 28.73 5.96
N ARG A 237 -8.31 29.21 6.78
CA ARG A 237 -8.53 29.51 8.20
C ARG A 237 -9.00 30.95 8.39
N THR A 238 -10.12 31.14 9.09
CA THR A 238 -10.59 32.48 9.42
C THR A 238 -11.56 32.53 10.61
N ASP A 239 -11.48 33.65 11.34
CA ASP A 239 -12.46 34.08 12.35
C ASP A 239 -13.35 35.22 11.84
N SER A 240 -13.23 35.61 10.57
CA SER A 240 -14.03 36.68 9.95
C SER A 240 -15.06 36.10 8.98
N PHE A 241 -16.33 36.41 9.23
CA PHE A 241 -17.42 36.05 8.31
C PHE A 241 -17.24 36.72 6.94
N ASP A 242 -16.79 37.99 6.89
CA ASP A 242 -16.58 38.71 5.63
C ASP A 242 -15.49 38.05 4.77
N LYS A 243 -14.42 37.54 5.40
CA LYS A 243 -13.38 36.80 4.70
C LYS A 243 -13.92 35.47 4.15
N LEU A 244 -14.74 34.75 4.92
CA LEU A 244 -15.41 33.55 4.45
C LEU A 244 -16.32 33.85 3.26
N LYS A 245 -17.14 34.90 3.34
CA LYS A 245 -18.03 35.34 2.27
C LYS A 245 -17.25 35.69 1.01
N LEU A 246 -16.15 36.44 1.13
CA LEU A 246 -15.26 36.74 0.01
C LEU A 246 -14.76 35.46 -0.67
N TRP A 247 -14.43 34.41 0.08
CA TRP A 247 -14.00 33.15 -0.52
C TRP A 247 -15.11 32.42 -1.27
N PHE A 248 -16.35 32.42 -0.76
CA PHE A 248 -17.51 31.89 -1.47
C PHE A 248 -17.80 32.65 -2.77
N ASP A 249 -17.57 33.97 -2.78
CA ASP A 249 -17.80 34.81 -3.95
C ASP A 249 -16.67 34.72 -5.01
N SER A 250 -15.43 34.41 -4.57
CA SER A 250 -14.23 34.46 -5.42
C SER A 250 -13.64 33.12 -5.83
N ASN A 251 -13.94 32.03 -5.12
CA ASN A 251 -13.38 30.72 -5.40
C ASN A 251 -14.47 29.71 -5.76
N ASP A 252 -14.20 28.90 -6.77
CA ASP A 252 -15.01 27.73 -7.06
C ASP A 252 -14.88 26.68 -5.95
N LYS A 253 -15.88 25.80 -5.86
CA LYS A 253 -15.82 24.62 -4.98
C LYS A 253 -14.96 23.53 -5.64
N ALA A 254 -14.12 22.86 -4.85
CA ALA A 254 -13.28 21.77 -5.33
C ALA A 254 -14.14 20.66 -5.95
N SER A 255 -13.80 20.27 -7.18
CA SER A 255 -14.48 19.19 -7.91
C SER A 255 -13.77 17.86 -7.77
N LEU A 256 -12.48 17.89 -7.44
CA LEU A 256 -11.62 16.74 -7.32
C LEU A 256 -10.89 16.77 -5.98
N LEU A 257 -10.55 15.60 -5.47
CA LEU A 257 -9.66 15.39 -4.34
C LEU A 257 -8.37 14.74 -4.85
N ASN A 258 -7.24 15.41 -4.66
CA ASN A 258 -5.93 14.85 -4.95
C ASN A 258 -5.42 14.06 -3.74
N VAL A 259 -4.84 12.89 -3.97
CA VAL A 259 -4.31 12.01 -2.93
C VAL A 259 -2.88 11.59 -3.26
N HIS A 260 -2.05 11.55 -2.22
CA HIS A 260 -0.64 11.14 -2.27
C HIS A 260 -0.48 9.91 -1.40
N MET A 261 -0.19 8.75 -2.01
CA MET A 261 0.06 7.50 -1.28
C MET A 261 1.53 7.11 -1.40
N ILE A 262 2.11 6.61 -0.31
CA ILE A 262 3.46 6.05 -0.28
C ILE A 262 3.35 4.55 -0.04
N GLN A 263 3.73 3.77 -1.04
CA GLN A 263 3.81 2.31 -0.96
C GLN A 263 5.19 1.91 -0.43
N PRO A 264 5.30 1.28 0.75
CA PRO A 264 6.58 0.76 1.21
C PRO A 264 7.05 -0.39 0.31
N VAL A 265 8.36 -0.43 0.08
CA VAL A 265 9.04 -1.49 -0.65
C VAL A 265 9.81 -2.31 0.39
N PRO A 266 9.46 -3.60 0.60
CA PRO A 266 9.97 -4.40 1.71
C PRO A 266 11.47 -4.58 1.59
N SER A 267 12.23 -4.44 2.68
CA SER A 267 13.71 -4.44 2.67
C SER A 267 14.37 -5.83 2.83
N THR A 268 13.57 -6.87 3.10
CA THR A 268 14.03 -8.22 3.47
C THR A 268 13.00 -9.26 2.98
N ASN A 269 13.26 -10.56 3.21
CA ASN A 269 12.31 -11.67 2.98
C ASN A 269 11.07 -11.60 3.92
N GLN A 270 10.56 -10.40 4.21
CA GLN A 270 9.28 -10.20 4.87
C GLN A 270 8.20 -10.73 3.92
N SER A 271 7.48 -11.75 4.37
CA SER A 271 6.34 -12.33 3.65
C SER A 271 5.15 -11.36 3.55
N ILE A 272 5.14 -10.29 4.33
CA ILE A 272 4.05 -9.32 4.44
C ILE A 272 4.57 -7.95 4.03
N ILE A 273 4.04 -7.42 2.93
CA ILE A 273 4.28 -6.04 2.49
C ILE A 273 3.40 -5.11 3.34
N PRO A 274 3.96 -4.09 4.02
CA PRO A 274 3.16 -3.14 4.78
C PRO A 274 2.18 -2.37 3.89
N SER A 275 1.02 -2.00 4.47
CA SER A 275 -0.01 -1.30 3.73
C SER A 275 0.46 0.08 3.25
N PRO A 276 0.05 0.53 2.06
CA PRO A 276 0.38 1.88 1.59
C PRO A 276 -0.12 2.97 2.56
N PHE A 277 0.71 3.99 2.74
CA PHE A 277 0.49 5.08 3.68
C PHE A 277 -0.09 6.32 2.98
N LEU A 278 -1.18 6.87 3.51
CA LEU A 278 -1.74 8.14 3.03
C LEU A 278 -0.92 9.32 3.55
N LEU A 279 -0.12 9.91 2.65
CA LEU A 279 0.78 11.01 2.97
C LEU A 279 0.07 12.36 3.04
N SER A 280 -0.82 12.66 2.09
CA SER A 280 -1.58 13.93 2.01
C SER A 280 -2.81 13.77 1.13
N ALA A 281 -3.86 14.54 1.44
CA ALA A 281 -5.06 14.67 0.61
C ALA A 281 -5.62 16.10 0.66
N TYR A 282 -6.10 16.63 -0.47
CA TYR A 282 -6.66 17.98 -0.55
C TYR A 282 -7.54 18.23 -1.79
N GLY A 283 -8.47 19.18 -1.69
CA GLY A 283 -9.34 19.59 -2.79
C GLY A 283 -8.58 20.35 -3.88
N ILE A 284 -8.92 20.10 -5.15
CA ILE A 284 -8.34 20.77 -6.33
C ILE A 284 -9.42 21.12 -7.38
N ASP A 285 -9.05 21.98 -8.33
CA ASP A 285 -9.83 22.46 -9.48
C ASP A 285 -9.21 22.08 -10.84
N ASN A 286 -8.28 21.11 -10.85
CA ASN A 286 -7.55 20.63 -12.03
C ASN A 286 -6.60 21.65 -12.71
N THR A 287 -6.31 22.79 -12.08
CA THR A 287 -5.45 23.85 -12.66
C THR A 287 -3.94 23.59 -12.55
N ALA A 288 -3.54 22.61 -11.73
CA ALA A 288 -2.13 22.30 -11.48
C ALA A 288 -1.35 21.99 -12.77
N THR A 289 -0.20 22.63 -12.94
CA THR A 289 0.67 22.45 -14.10
C THR A 289 1.67 21.30 -13.91
N ALA A 290 2.31 20.88 -15.00
CA ALA A 290 3.44 19.93 -14.92
C ALA A 290 4.59 20.46 -14.04
N ASN A 291 4.80 21.78 -13.97
CA ASN A 291 5.81 22.37 -13.10
C ASN A 291 5.43 22.23 -11.62
N ASP A 292 4.16 22.44 -11.28
CA ASP A 292 3.66 22.24 -9.91
C ASP A 292 3.85 20.79 -9.45
N ILE A 293 3.53 19.83 -10.33
CA ILE A 293 3.75 18.40 -10.07
C ILE A 293 5.24 18.10 -9.82
N LEU A 294 6.14 18.61 -10.66
CA LEU A 294 7.59 18.42 -10.51
C LEU A 294 8.11 18.95 -9.17
N GLN A 295 7.72 20.17 -8.80
CA GLN A 295 8.12 20.79 -7.55
C GLN A 295 7.59 20.01 -6.34
N ARG A 296 6.36 19.51 -6.43
CA ARG A 296 5.75 18.66 -5.40
C ARG A 296 6.47 17.32 -5.24
N TRP A 297 6.76 16.61 -6.32
CA TRP A 297 7.52 15.35 -6.26
C TRP A 297 8.93 15.56 -5.71
N TRP A 298 9.58 16.67 -6.10
CA TRP A 298 10.88 17.06 -5.55
C TRP A 298 10.80 17.35 -4.04
N TYR A 299 9.75 18.05 -3.59
CA TYR A 299 9.51 18.29 -2.18
C TYR A 299 9.32 16.99 -1.40
N ILE A 300 8.44 16.09 -1.88
CA ILE A 300 8.21 14.77 -1.27
C ILE A 300 9.52 13.97 -1.20
N PHE A 301 10.26 13.90 -2.30
CA PHE A 301 11.54 13.18 -2.36
C PHE A 301 12.52 13.68 -1.28
N ASN A 302 12.74 14.99 -1.18
CA ASN A 302 13.69 15.55 -0.22
C ASN A 302 13.24 15.37 1.24
N GLN A 303 11.95 15.56 1.52
CA GLN A 303 11.41 15.39 2.87
C GLN A 303 11.50 13.94 3.36
N CYS A 304 11.27 12.98 2.47
CA CYS A 304 11.48 11.56 2.75
C CYS A 304 12.97 11.24 2.92
N LEU A 305 13.85 11.76 2.06
CA LEU A 305 15.28 11.50 2.13
C LEU A 305 15.90 12.01 3.44
N GLN A 306 15.48 13.18 3.93
CA GLN A 306 15.88 13.72 5.23
C GLN A 306 15.51 12.81 6.41
N ARG A 307 14.51 11.94 6.23
CA ARG A 307 14.01 10.98 7.21
C ARG A 307 14.48 9.55 6.92
N ASN A 308 15.55 9.41 6.14
CA ASN A 308 16.13 8.12 5.75
C ASN A 308 15.18 7.19 4.95
N ILE A 309 14.21 7.79 4.25
CA ILE A 309 13.30 7.08 3.34
C ILE A 309 13.66 7.43 1.90
N ARG A 310 14.10 6.44 1.12
CA ARG A 310 14.42 6.59 -0.30
C ARG A 310 13.20 6.28 -1.16
N ILE A 311 12.57 7.33 -1.68
CA ILE A 311 11.53 7.20 -2.72
C ILE A 311 12.19 6.77 -4.02
N ILE A 312 11.92 5.58 -4.54
CA ILE A 312 12.53 5.03 -5.77
C ILE A 312 11.89 5.62 -7.02
N GLY A 313 10.60 5.97 -6.96
CA GLY A 313 9.86 6.45 -8.12
C GLY A 313 8.46 6.93 -7.78
N PHE A 314 7.75 7.38 -8.82
CA PHE A 314 6.36 7.82 -8.75
C PHE A 314 5.49 7.16 -9.82
N SER A 315 4.24 6.85 -9.47
CA SER A 315 3.20 6.40 -10.40
C SER A 315 2.01 7.35 -10.43
N THR A 316 1.41 7.52 -11.60
CA THR A 316 0.19 8.31 -11.81
C THR A 316 -0.65 7.75 -12.95
N ASP A 317 -1.88 8.25 -13.09
CA ASP A 317 -2.63 8.12 -14.35
C ASP A 317 -1.92 8.87 -15.51
N ALA A 318 -2.29 8.54 -16.73
CA ALA A 318 -1.76 9.09 -17.97
C ALA A 318 -2.44 10.41 -18.39
N ASP A 319 -2.76 11.30 -17.44
CA ASP A 319 -3.11 12.70 -17.73
C ASP A 319 -1.87 13.42 -18.32
N ALA A 320 -2.07 14.21 -19.36
CA ALA A 320 -1.03 14.94 -20.08
C ALA A 320 -0.09 15.74 -19.17
N LYS A 321 -0.60 16.34 -18.07
CA LYS A 321 0.23 17.09 -17.12
C LYS A 321 1.21 16.20 -16.35
N TYR A 322 0.79 15.00 -15.94
CA TYR A 322 1.65 14.03 -15.26
C TYR A 322 2.65 13.41 -16.24
N VAL A 323 2.20 13.03 -17.45
CA VAL A 323 3.10 12.51 -18.49
C VAL A 323 4.18 13.54 -18.83
N ARG A 324 3.81 14.82 -18.94
CA ARG A 324 4.78 15.90 -19.16
C ARG A 324 5.76 16.03 -17.99
N ALA A 325 5.30 15.95 -16.74
CA ALA A 325 6.17 15.98 -15.57
C ALA A 325 7.15 14.79 -15.56
N MET A 326 6.67 13.56 -15.78
CA MET A 326 7.48 12.34 -15.89
C MET A 326 8.58 12.49 -16.96
N ARG A 327 8.23 12.98 -18.15
CA ARG A 327 9.18 13.20 -19.25
C ARG A 327 10.27 14.22 -18.88
N LEU A 328 9.88 15.33 -18.27
CA LEU A 328 10.81 16.38 -17.86
C LEU A 328 11.76 15.90 -16.75
N MET A 329 11.25 15.14 -15.77
CA MET A 329 12.04 14.67 -14.62
C MET A 329 12.98 13.51 -14.97
N SER A 330 12.53 12.60 -15.85
CA SER A 330 13.36 11.49 -16.37
C SER A 330 14.38 11.92 -17.41
N GLY A 331 14.20 13.10 -18.02
CA GLY A 331 14.98 13.52 -19.17
C GLY A 331 14.56 12.86 -20.48
N PHE A 332 13.38 12.21 -20.51
CA PHE A 332 12.84 11.53 -21.69
C PHE A 332 12.31 12.53 -22.73
N PHE A 333 13.16 12.86 -23.71
CA PHE A 333 12.87 13.85 -24.76
C PHE A 333 12.45 15.22 -24.20
N GLY A 334 13.05 15.62 -23.08
CA GLY A 334 12.81 16.90 -22.40
C GLY A 334 13.94 17.20 -21.42
N SER A 335 14.18 18.47 -21.11
CA SER A 335 15.16 18.86 -20.10
C SER A 335 14.62 19.99 -19.23
N LEU A 336 15.00 19.96 -17.95
CA LEU A 336 14.75 21.03 -17.00
C LEU A 336 16.05 21.81 -16.82
N PRO A 337 16.23 22.98 -17.45
CA PRO A 337 17.50 23.72 -17.40
C PRO A 337 17.90 24.10 -15.96
N ASN A 338 16.92 24.29 -15.09
CA ASN A 338 17.13 24.72 -13.71
C ASN A 338 17.17 23.56 -12.69
N PHE A 339 16.92 22.31 -13.12
CA PHE A 339 16.91 21.14 -12.23
C PHE A 339 17.88 20.07 -12.76
N GLN A 340 19.09 20.03 -12.23
CA GLN A 340 20.08 19.00 -12.55
C GLN A 340 19.84 17.71 -11.75
N ILE A 341 18.63 17.15 -11.87
CA ILE A 341 18.16 15.97 -11.11
C ILE A 341 19.09 14.76 -11.28
N HIS A 342 19.67 14.59 -12.46
CA HIS A 342 20.56 13.48 -12.79
C HIS A 342 21.91 13.54 -12.08
N GLN A 343 22.34 14.72 -11.61
CA GLN A 343 23.61 14.89 -10.88
C GLN A 343 23.44 14.73 -9.37
N HIS A 344 22.23 14.44 -8.91
CA HIS A 344 21.96 14.27 -7.49
C HIS A 344 22.74 13.07 -6.93
N PRO A 345 23.38 13.16 -5.75
CA PRO A 345 24.23 12.09 -5.20
C PRO A 345 23.52 10.75 -4.98
N GLN A 346 22.20 10.77 -4.86
CA GLN A 346 21.36 9.58 -4.70
C GLN A 346 20.87 8.99 -6.03
N ALA A 347 21.27 9.56 -7.18
CA ALA A 347 20.86 9.04 -8.48
C ALA A 347 21.40 7.63 -8.70
N PHE A 348 20.53 6.74 -9.20
CA PHE A 348 20.92 5.40 -9.61
C PHE A 348 21.85 5.48 -10.81
N GLN A 349 22.91 4.67 -10.80
CA GLN A 349 23.76 4.49 -11.97
C GLN A 349 23.33 3.22 -12.71
N ILE A 350 22.75 3.39 -13.88
CA ILE A 350 22.20 2.30 -14.68
C ILE A 350 23.03 2.13 -15.93
N LYS A 351 23.82 1.06 -16.00
CA LYS A 351 24.53 0.72 -17.23
C LYS A 351 23.61 -0.09 -18.12
N THR A 352 23.02 0.54 -19.12
CA THR A 352 22.36 -0.16 -20.21
C THR A 352 23.41 -0.70 -21.17
N THR A 353 23.19 -1.90 -21.67
CA THR A 353 24.08 -2.49 -22.67
C THR A 353 23.94 -1.68 -23.98
N SER A 354 25.06 -1.29 -24.60
CA SER A 354 25.07 -0.57 -25.89
C SER A 354 24.34 -1.31 -27.03
N HIS A 355 24.09 -2.60 -26.83
CA HIS A 355 23.38 -3.49 -27.76
C HIS A 355 21.86 -3.48 -27.61
N TRP A 356 21.29 -2.67 -26.71
CA TRP A 356 19.83 -2.49 -26.55
C TRP A 356 19.37 -1.13 -27.10
N PRO A 357 19.53 -0.85 -28.41
CA PRO A 357 19.17 0.45 -28.98
C PRO A 357 17.67 0.76 -28.89
N TRP A 358 16.84 -0.25 -28.62
CA TRP A 358 15.40 -0.15 -28.42
C TRP A 358 14.99 0.20 -26.98
N PHE A 359 15.90 0.07 -26.00
CA PHE A 359 15.62 0.34 -24.60
C PHE A 359 16.24 1.69 -24.20
N TYR A 360 15.38 2.69 -23.99
CA TYR A 360 15.83 3.99 -23.52
C TYR A 360 15.73 4.06 -22.00
N LEU A 361 16.89 4.18 -21.35
CA LEU A 361 17.01 4.51 -19.95
C LEU A 361 18.31 5.30 -19.78
N ARG A 362 18.24 6.44 -19.07
CA ARG A 362 19.41 7.28 -18.87
C ARG A 362 20.37 6.61 -17.90
N GLU A 363 21.67 6.76 -18.13
CA GLU A 363 22.70 6.17 -17.26
C GLU A 363 22.65 6.65 -15.80
N GLN A 364 22.13 7.86 -15.57
CA GLN A 364 21.92 8.42 -14.25
C GLN A 364 20.48 8.85 -14.12
N GLN A 365 19.77 8.23 -13.17
CA GLN A 365 18.35 8.50 -12.94
C GLN A 365 18.04 8.56 -11.45
N LEU A 366 17.42 9.64 -11.00
CA LEU A 366 17.05 9.79 -9.60
C LEU A 366 15.79 9.01 -9.24
N LEU A 367 14.81 9.00 -10.13
CA LEU A 367 13.47 8.45 -9.90
C LEU A 367 13.00 7.66 -11.10
N LEU A 368 12.35 6.53 -10.85
CA LEU A 368 11.62 5.77 -11.85
C LEU A 368 10.19 6.31 -11.98
N PHE A 369 9.61 6.23 -13.17
CA PHE A 369 8.24 6.68 -13.42
C PHE A 369 7.43 5.59 -14.09
N PHE A 370 6.25 5.33 -13.55
CA PHE A 370 5.34 4.31 -14.05
C PHE A 370 3.97 4.93 -14.29
N GLN A 371 3.34 4.58 -15.39
CA GLN A 371 1.92 4.88 -15.60
C GLN A 371 1.08 3.73 -15.06
N ASP A 372 -0.16 4.00 -14.66
CA ASP A 372 -1.08 2.93 -14.29
C ASP A 372 -1.33 1.96 -15.45
N ALA A 373 -0.87 0.72 -15.30
CA ALA A 373 -1.04 -0.33 -16.29
C ALA A 373 -2.52 -0.69 -16.50
N THR A 374 -3.35 -0.60 -15.46
CA THR A 374 -4.80 -0.83 -15.55
C THR A 374 -5.46 0.18 -16.49
N HIS A 375 -5.08 1.46 -16.38
CA HIS A 375 -5.58 2.50 -17.28
C HIS A 375 -5.05 2.36 -18.70
N LEU A 376 -3.80 1.90 -18.87
CA LEU A 376 -3.25 1.61 -20.20
C LEU A 376 -4.03 0.49 -20.90
N VAL A 377 -4.29 -0.62 -20.19
CA VAL A 377 -5.01 -1.80 -20.69
C VAL A 377 -6.46 -1.44 -21.04
N THR A 378 -7.16 -0.70 -20.17
CA THR A 378 -8.53 -0.24 -20.46
C THR A 378 -8.59 0.76 -21.61
N LYS A 379 -7.59 1.64 -21.78
CA LYS A 379 -7.48 2.51 -22.97
C LYS A 379 -7.29 1.70 -24.26
N TRP A 380 -6.46 0.65 -24.22
CA TRP A 380 -6.25 -0.26 -25.36
C TRP A 380 -7.54 -1.00 -25.74
N ARG A 381 -8.29 -1.52 -24.76
CA ARG A 381 -9.64 -2.09 -24.98
C ARG A 381 -10.59 -1.04 -25.56
N ASN A 382 -10.69 0.13 -24.95
CA ASN A 382 -11.62 1.18 -25.39
C ASN A 382 -11.33 1.64 -26.81
N ARG A 383 -10.08 1.54 -27.26
CA ARG A 383 -9.71 1.81 -28.64
C ARG A 383 -10.29 0.77 -29.61
N LEU A 384 -10.29 -0.51 -29.25
CA LEU A 384 -10.97 -1.57 -30.01
C LEU A 384 -12.49 -1.35 -30.08
N LEU A 385 -13.10 -0.89 -28.99
CA LEU A 385 -14.55 -0.64 -28.91
C LEU A 385 -14.98 0.67 -29.59
N SER A 386 -14.04 1.52 -29.98
CA SER A 386 -14.33 2.84 -30.53
C SER A 386 -14.65 2.76 -32.02
N SER A 387 -15.79 3.30 -32.42
CA SER A 387 -16.12 3.52 -33.83
C SER A 387 -15.41 4.72 -34.47
N ALA A 388 -14.64 5.48 -33.68
CA ALA A 388 -14.08 6.76 -34.11
C ALA A 388 -12.90 6.64 -35.09
N ALA A 389 -12.28 5.46 -35.20
CA ALA A 389 -11.24 5.23 -36.20
C ALA A 389 -11.16 3.75 -36.57
N GLU A 390 -10.88 3.51 -37.86
CA GLU A 390 -10.49 2.18 -38.31
C GLU A 390 -9.15 1.80 -37.70
N LEU A 391 -9.11 0.61 -37.09
CA LEU A 391 -7.88 0.01 -36.59
C LEU A 391 -7.32 -0.95 -37.62
N ARG A 392 -6.05 -0.75 -37.97
CA ARG A 392 -5.31 -1.62 -38.88
C ARG A 392 -3.92 -1.92 -38.33
N LEU A 393 -3.48 -3.15 -38.52
CA LEU A 393 -2.10 -3.58 -38.28
C LEU A 393 -1.58 -4.18 -39.58
N GLY A 394 -0.67 -3.48 -40.25
CA GLY A 394 -0.25 -3.85 -41.60
C GLY A 394 -1.44 -3.83 -42.56
N ASN A 395 -1.64 -4.96 -43.26
CA ASN A 395 -2.78 -5.16 -44.17
C ASN A 395 -4.04 -5.68 -43.47
N GLN A 396 -3.95 -6.04 -42.19
CA GLN A 396 -5.04 -6.68 -41.46
C GLN A 396 -5.95 -5.65 -40.79
N PHE A 397 -7.25 -5.92 -40.83
CA PHE A 397 -8.27 -5.12 -40.15
C PHE A 397 -8.51 -5.64 -38.74
N ILE A 398 -8.68 -4.72 -37.80
CA ILE A 398 -9.11 -5.01 -36.44
C ILE A 398 -10.55 -4.53 -36.31
N SER A 399 -11.43 -5.41 -35.85
CA SER A 399 -12.86 -5.10 -35.74
C SER A 399 -13.46 -5.73 -34.50
N ILE A 400 -14.26 -4.93 -33.79
CA ILE A 400 -15.10 -5.43 -32.69
C ILE A 400 -16.19 -6.38 -33.20
N ASN A 401 -16.57 -6.29 -34.48
CA ASN A 401 -17.59 -7.16 -35.06
C ASN A 401 -17.16 -8.63 -35.01
N HIS A 402 -15.86 -8.93 -35.11
CA HIS A 402 -15.36 -10.30 -34.95
C HIS A 402 -15.73 -10.89 -33.58
N LEU A 403 -15.78 -10.08 -32.52
CA LEU A 403 -16.20 -10.52 -31.19
C LEU A 403 -17.72 -10.58 -31.05
N TYR A 404 -18.45 -9.65 -31.68
CA TYR A 404 -19.91 -9.74 -31.76
C TYR A 404 -20.35 -11.02 -32.46
N ASP A 405 -19.71 -11.37 -33.58
CA ASP A 405 -19.99 -12.56 -34.36
C ASP A 405 -19.74 -13.82 -33.54
N ILE A 406 -18.66 -13.87 -32.75
CA ILE A 406 -18.39 -15.00 -31.83
C ILE A 406 -19.49 -15.12 -30.77
N ILE A 407 -19.87 -14.01 -30.12
CA ILE A 407 -20.88 -14.01 -29.04
C ILE A 407 -22.28 -14.42 -29.56
N HIS A 408 -22.60 -14.13 -30.82
CA HIS A 408 -23.89 -14.45 -31.42
C HIS A 408 -23.84 -15.69 -32.33
N ASN A 409 -22.72 -16.40 -32.38
CA ASN A 409 -22.57 -17.59 -33.20
C ASN A 409 -23.34 -18.76 -32.57
N GLU A 410 -24.10 -19.51 -33.35
CA GLU A 410 -24.76 -20.75 -32.88
C GLU A 410 -23.77 -21.88 -32.60
N THR A 411 -22.54 -21.79 -33.12
CA THR A 411 -21.48 -22.81 -33.01
C THR A 411 -20.74 -22.74 -31.67
N TYR A 412 -20.64 -21.57 -31.06
CA TYR A 412 -19.86 -21.34 -29.85
C TYR A 412 -20.76 -20.86 -28.72
N THR A 413 -20.59 -21.42 -27.53
CA THR A 413 -21.33 -21.04 -26.32
C THR A 413 -20.50 -20.11 -25.43
N LYS A 414 -21.14 -19.46 -24.46
CA LYS A 414 -20.45 -18.65 -23.43
C LYS A 414 -19.35 -19.43 -22.71
N LEU A 415 -19.50 -20.75 -22.54
CA LEU A 415 -18.48 -21.60 -21.91
C LEU A 415 -17.23 -21.76 -22.79
N ASP A 416 -17.38 -21.67 -24.11
CA ASP A 416 -16.28 -21.80 -25.05
C ASP A 416 -15.46 -20.51 -25.16
N HIS A 417 -16.12 -19.35 -25.16
CA HIS A 417 -15.44 -18.06 -25.39
C HIS A 417 -15.31 -17.17 -24.14
N GLY A 418 -16.09 -17.41 -23.08
CA GLY A 418 -16.04 -16.68 -21.81
C GLY A 418 -16.50 -15.21 -21.84
N LEU A 419 -17.05 -14.75 -22.97
CA LEU A 419 -17.48 -13.36 -23.17
C LEU A 419 -18.99 -13.18 -22.95
N THR A 420 -19.37 -11.98 -22.54
CA THR A 420 -20.76 -11.51 -22.47
C THR A 420 -20.93 -10.19 -23.23
N LYS A 421 -22.18 -9.80 -23.52
CA LYS A 421 -22.47 -8.54 -24.23
C LYS A 421 -21.94 -7.30 -23.48
N SER A 422 -21.89 -7.34 -22.15
CA SER A 422 -21.35 -6.24 -21.35
C SER A 422 -19.82 -6.10 -21.49
N ASP A 423 -19.09 -7.19 -21.74
CA ASP A 423 -17.63 -7.19 -21.89
C ASP A 423 -17.16 -6.39 -23.12
N ILE A 424 -18.02 -6.26 -24.14
CA ILE A 424 -17.76 -5.45 -25.34
C ILE A 424 -18.60 -4.17 -25.41
N ASN A 425 -19.24 -3.78 -24.31
CA ASN A 425 -20.04 -2.56 -24.26
C ASN A 425 -19.13 -1.32 -24.19
N PRO A 426 -19.21 -0.39 -25.16
CA PRO A 426 -18.40 0.83 -25.17
C PRO A 426 -18.77 1.85 -24.09
N LYS A 427 -19.95 1.73 -23.45
CA LYS A 427 -20.39 2.65 -22.39
C LYS A 427 -19.58 2.47 -21.10
N ASP A 428 -19.19 1.23 -20.78
CA ASP A 428 -18.39 0.93 -19.60
C ASP A 428 -16.89 0.99 -19.94
N ARG A 429 -16.35 2.21 -19.86
CA ARG A 429 -14.96 2.52 -20.23
C ARG A 429 -13.94 2.10 -19.17
N GLN A 430 -14.37 1.77 -17.97
CA GLN A 430 -13.50 1.43 -16.83
C GLN A 430 -13.46 -0.08 -16.54
N ASN A 431 -14.14 -0.89 -17.35
CA ASN A 431 -14.22 -2.34 -17.20
C ASN A 431 -12.87 -3.04 -17.42
N PHE A 432 -12.09 -3.20 -16.36
CA PHE A 432 -10.83 -3.93 -16.43
C PHE A 432 -11.05 -5.44 -16.55
N SER A 433 -12.08 -6.02 -15.91
CA SER A 433 -12.33 -7.47 -15.95
C SER A 433 -12.59 -7.98 -17.36
N SER A 434 -13.29 -7.21 -18.18
CA SER A 434 -13.47 -7.51 -19.60
C SER A 434 -12.15 -7.55 -20.38
N CYS A 435 -11.15 -6.76 -20.00
CA CYS A 435 -9.83 -6.82 -20.64
C CYS A 435 -9.17 -8.18 -20.41
N LEU A 436 -9.32 -8.77 -19.21
CA LEU A 436 -8.79 -10.09 -18.89
C LEU A 436 -9.51 -11.18 -19.71
N LYS A 437 -10.85 -11.12 -19.78
CA LYS A 437 -11.64 -12.06 -20.60
C LYS A 437 -11.30 -11.98 -22.08
N LEU A 438 -11.07 -10.78 -22.60
CA LEU A 438 -10.63 -10.56 -23.99
C LEU A 438 -9.23 -11.12 -24.28
N THR A 439 -8.47 -11.47 -23.26
CA THR A 439 -7.13 -12.08 -23.38
C THR A 439 -7.11 -13.58 -23.05
N SER A 440 -8.28 -14.21 -22.96
CA SER A 440 -8.39 -15.64 -22.63
C SER A 440 -7.79 -16.52 -23.74
N PRO A 441 -7.12 -17.63 -23.38
CA PRO A 441 -6.60 -18.59 -24.36
C PRO A 441 -7.70 -19.17 -25.27
N ASP A 442 -8.89 -19.43 -24.72
CA ASP A 442 -10.00 -20.04 -25.45
C ASP A 442 -10.52 -19.12 -26.56
N LEU A 443 -10.65 -17.83 -26.28
CA LEU A 443 -11.01 -16.83 -27.28
C LEU A 443 -9.95 -16.74 -28.39
N PHE A 444 -8.66 -16.86 -28.06
CA PHE A 444 -7.59 -16.82 -29.05
C PHE A 444 -7.64 -18.01 -29.98
N LYS A 445 -7.97 -19.20 -29.46
CA LYS A 445 -8.16 -20.41 -30.27
C LYS A 445 -9.28 -20.20 -31.30
N ILE A 446 -10.44 -19.70 -30.85
CA ILE A 446 -11.60 -19.44 -31.71
C ILE A 446 -11.27 -18.40 -32.81
N LEU A 447 -10.60 -17.31 -32.46
CA LEU A 447 -10.17 -16.30 -33.44
C LEU A 447 -9.16 -16.88 -34.45
N ASN A 448 -8.22 -17.69 -33.99
CA ASN A 448 -7.20 -18.28 -34.85
C ASN A 448 -7.77 -19.23 -35.91
N ASP A 449 -8.95 -19.83 -35.67
CA ASP A 449 -9.63 -20.71 -36.63
C ASP A 449 -10.21 -19.95 -37.83
N ASN A 450 -10.32 -18.61 -37.76
CA ASN A 450 -10.81 -17.77 -38.85
C ASN A 450 -9.76 -16.77 -39.34
N ASN A 451 -9.24 -17.01 -40.56
CA ASN A 451 -8.26 -16.17 -41.23
C ASN A 451 -8.65 -14.68 -41.32
N GLY A 452 -9.94 -14.36 -41.36
CA GLY A 452 -10.43 -12.97 -41.40
C GLY A 452 -10.24 -12.18 -40.09
N THR A 453 -9.97 -12.86 -38.97
CA THR A 453 -9.87 -12.23 -37.65
C THR A 453 -8.43 -12.05 -37.17
N GLN A 454 -7.45 -12.41 -38.00
CA GLN A 454 -6.02 -12.44 -37.67
C GLN A 454 -5.49 -11.12 -37.08
N GLY A 455 -5.93 -9.98 -37.62
CA GLY A 455 -5.57 -8.67 -37.08
C GLY A 455 -6.08 -8.44 -35.65
N THR A 456 -7.31 -8.89 -35.37
CA THR A 456 -7.93 -8.77 -34.03
C THR A 456 -7.27 -9.71 -33.03
N LEU A 457 -6.96 -10.95 -33.45
CA LEU A 457 -6.19 -11.90 -32.63
C LEU A 457 -4.86 -11.28 -32.17
N ILE A 458 -4.05 -10.75 -33.09
CA ILE A 458 -2.75 -10.17 -32.74
C ILE A 458 -2.92 -8.93 -31.86
N TYR A 459 -3.91 -8.09 -32.13
CA TYR A 459 -4.21 -6.93 -31.29
C TYR A 459 -4.53 -7.31 -29.83
N LEU A 460 -5.26 -8.42 -29.63
CA LEU A 460 -5.58 -8.94 -28.29
C LEU A 460 -4.39 -9.70 -27.67
N GLN A 461 -3.54 -10.36 -28.46
CA GLN A 461 -2.29 -10.93 -27.98
C GLN A 461 -1.35 -9.85 -27.44
N MET A 462 -1.22 -8.72 -28.13
CA MET A 462 -0.48 -7.56 -27.64
C MET A 462 -1.06 -7.03 -26.32
N LEU A 463 -2.38 -6.97 -26.19
CA LEU A 463 -3.05 -6.62 -24.93
C LEU A 463 -2.67 -7.59 -23.81
N LYS A 464 -2.69 -8.90 -24.08
CA LYS A 464 -2.28 -9.94 -23.12
C LYS A 464 -0.83 -9.77 -22.69
N MET A 465 0.08 -9.47 -23.61
CA MET A 465 1.48 -9.23 -23.29
C MET A 465 1.66 -8.02 -22.36
N ILE A 466 0.89 -6.94 -22.56
CA ILE A 466 0.90 -5.76 -21.66
C ILE A 466 0.40 -6.15 -20.26
N VAL A 467 -0.71 -6.90 -20.18
CA VAL A 467 -1.25 -7.39 -18.90
C VAL A 467 -0.22 -8.26 -18.17
N VAL A 468 0.40 -9.22 -18.86
CA VAL A 468 1.42 -10.11 -18.26
C VAL A 468 2.67 -9.34 -17.85
N ALA A 469 3.08 -8.32 -18.60
CA ALA A 469 4.31 -7.58 -18.30
C ALA A 469 4.19 -6.61 -17.12
N TYR A 470 3.01 -6.00 -16.92
CA TYR A 470 2.86 -4.89 -15.98
C TYR A 470 1.81 -5.11 -14.88
N ILE A 471 0.94 -6.12 -15.02
CA ILE A 471 -0.14 -6.40 -14.06
C ILE A 471 0.07 -7.76 -13.39
N ASP A 472 0.50 -8.77 -14.15
CA ASP A 472 0.88 -10.06 -13.56
C ASP A 472 2.11 -9.89 -12.65
N LYS A 473 2.22 -10.73 -11.61
CA LYS A 473 3.16 -10.58 -10.49
C LYS A 473 4.63 -10.86 -10.86
N LYS A 474 4.99 -10.82 -12.15
CA LYS A 474 6.33 -11.11 -12.67
C LYS A 474 7.14 -9.82 -12.83
N THR A 475 8.46 -9.95 -12.68
CA THR A 475 9.39 -8.82 -12.55
C THR A 475 9.78 -8.16 -13.89
N THR A 476 10.02 -6.83 -13.91
CA THR A 476 10.45 -6.09 -15.12
C THR A 476 11.97 -6.12 -15.32
N ILE A 477 12.41 -5.94 -16.57
CA ILE A 477 13.84 -5.94 -16.96
C ILE A 477 14.63 -4.80 -16.30
N ALA A 478 14.05 -3.61 -16.16
CA ALA A 478 14.73 -2.45 -15.59
C ALA A 478 15.11 -2.66 -14.11
N GLU A 479 14.19 -3.25 -13.33
CA GLU A 479 14.42 -3.57 -11.92
C GLU A 479 15.42 -4.71 -11.78
N LEU A 480 15.33 -5.75 -12.63
CA LEU A 480 16.32 -6.83 -12.67
C LEU A 480 17.73 -6.30 -12.90
N LEU A 481 17.90 -5.32 -13.80
CA LEU A 481 19.18 -4.67 -14.03
C LEU A 481 19.67 -3.92 -12.80
N LEU A 482 18.83 -3.12 -12.17
CA LEU A 482 19.18 -2.35 -10.96
C LEU A 482 19.57 -3.26 -9.80
N VAL A 483 18.87 -4.38 -9.64
CA VAL A 483 19.18 -5.42 -8.65
C VAL A 483 20.53 -6.08 -8.93
N LYS A 484 20.76 -6.50 -10.18
CA LYS A 484 22.05 -7.08 -10.58
C LYS A 484 23.22 -6.14 -10.42
N GLN A 485 23.01 -4.87 -10.72
CA GLN A 485 24.02 -3.82 -10.60
C GLN A 485 24.23 -3.38 -9.14
N LYS A 486 23.56 -4.05 -8.18
CA LYS A 486 23.60 -3.75 -6.74
C LYS A 486 23.22 -2.31 -6.41
N GLN A 487 22.45 -1.67 -7.31
CA GLN A 487 21.92 -0.32 -7.13
C GLN A 487 20.63 -0.36 -6.30
N LEU A 488 19.87 -1.44 -6.49
CA LEU A 488 18.72 -1.77 -5.66
C LEU A 488 18.90 -3.19 -5.11
N PRO A 489 18.33 -3.49 -3.96
CA PRO A 489 18.32 -4.84 -3.42
C PRO A 489 17.24 -5.73 -4.07
N PRO A 490 17.38 -7.08 -4.08
CA PRO A 490 16.51 -8.00 -4.82
C PRO A 490 15.02 -7.97 -4.47
N HIS A 491 14.68 -7.47 -3.29
CA HIS A 491 13.31 -7.34 -2.82
C HIS A 491 12.53 -6.20 -3.51
N VAL A 492 13.19 -5.37 -4.32
CA VAL A 492 12.54 -4.30 -5.09
C VAL A 492 11.82 -4.83 -6.34
N LEU A 493 11.96 -6.12 -6.66
CA LEU A 493 11.42 -6.78 -7.87
C LEU A 493 9.89 -6.99 -7.88
N HIS A 494 9.14 -6.31 -7.01
CA HIS A 494 7.68 -6.38 -6.89
C HIS A 494 6.99 -5.31 -7.74
N VAL A 495 7.16 -5.36 -9.07
CA VAL A 495 6.62 -4.39 -10.06
C VAL A 495 5.16 -4.04 -9.85
N HIS A 496 4.31 -5.01 -9.47
CA HIS A 496 2.88 -4.80 -9.26
C HIS A 496 2.58 -3.74 -8.17
N THR A 497 3.55 -3.45 -7.31
CA THR A 497 3.48 -2.38 -6.29
C THR A 497 3.80 -0.98 -6.85
N PHE A 498 4.35 -0.87 -8.07
CA PHE A 498 4.73 0.38 -8.73
C PHE A 498 3.61 0.89 -9.66
N SER A 499 2.40 0.99 -9.12
CA SER A 499 1.23 1.51 -9.81
C SER A 499 0.48 2.51 -8.93
N SER A 500 -0.47 3.25 -9.49
CA SER A 500 -1.34 4.15 -8.71
C SER A 500 -2.53 3.43 -8.06
N GLN A 501 -2.57 2.09 -8.11
CA GLN A 501 -3.65 1.28 -7.52
C GLN A 501 -3.82 1.48 -6.02
N ALA A 502 -2.79 1.93 -5.30
CA ALA A 502 -2.90 2.35 -3.90
C ALA A 502 -3.87 3.53 -3.72
N CYS A 503 -3.87 4.49 -4.67
CA CYS A 503 -4.82 5.61 -4.69
C CYS A 503 -6.24 5.12 -4.98
N GLU A 504 -6.43 4.27 -5.99
CA GLU A 504 -7.76 3.72 -6.31
C GLU A 504 -8.32 2.85 -5.19
N SER A 505 -7.47 2.08 -4.51
CA SER A 505 -7.85 1.28 -3.34
C SER A 505 -8.37 2.17 -2.21
N ILE A 506 -7.68 3.26 -1.87
CA ILE A 506 -8.17 4.16 -0.80
C ILE A 506 -9.45 4.90 -1.23
N PHE A 507 -9.60 5.27 -2.50
CA PHE A 507 -10.86 5.84 -2.99
C PHE A 507 -12.01 4.84 -2.85
N ARG A 508 -11.85 3.60 -3.33
CA ARG A 508 -12.89 2.56 -3.22
C ARG A 508 -13.24 2.25 -1.76
N ASN A 509 -12.24 2.10 -0.91
CA ASN A 509 -12.45 1.77 0.51
C ASN A 509 -13.14 2.93 1.26
N THR A 510 -12.79 4.18 0.97
CA THR A 510 -13.47 5.34 1.57
C THR A 510 -14.89 5.53 1.05
N ARG A 511 -15.19 5.16 -0.20
CA ARG A 511 -16.57 5.09 -0.71
C ARG A 511 -17.38 4.01 -0.02
N ALA A 512 -16.79 2.82 0.16
CA ALA A 512 -17.43 1.68 0.80
C ALA A 512 -17.72 1.90 2.29
N LEU A 513 -17.03 2.84 2.96
CA LEU A 513 -17.28 3.23 4.34
C LEU A 513 -18.49 4.17 4.52
N SER A 514 -19.50 4.10 3.66
CA SER A 514 -20.77 4.81 3.85
C SER A 514 -21.61 4.15 4.96
N GLY A 515 -22.55 4.89 5.54
CA GLY A 515 -23.53 4.34 6.48
C GLY A 515 -24.44 3.33 5.78
N ILE A 516 -24.94 2.32 6.52
CA ILE A 516 -25.74 1.20 5.99
C ILE A 516 -27.06 1.67 5.35
N TYR A 517 -27.57 2.86 5.72
CA TYR A 517 -28.75 3.49 5.10
C TYR A 517 -28.39 4.61 4.10
N SER A 518 -27.11 4.88 3.90
CA SER A 518 -26.62 5.90 2.98
C SER A 518 -26.16 5.24 1.67
N THR A 519 -26.97 5.38 0.63
CA THR A 519 -26.59 5.10 -0.76
C THR A 519 -25.61 6.13 -1.34
N ILE A 520 -25.22 7.15 -0.55
CA ILE A 520 -24.26 8.18 -0.96
C ILE A 520 -22.86 7.56 -1.05
N ILE A 521 -22.53 7.09 -2.25
CA ILE A 521 -21.21 6.56 -2.63
C ILE A 521 -20.16 7.67 -2.62
N ASN A 522 -20.56 8.92 -2.90
CA ASN A 522 -19.64 10.06 -2.97
C ASN A 522 -19.38 10.70 -1.61
N PHE A 523 -18.33 11.52 -1.53
CA PHE A 523 -17.93 12.19 -0.29
C PHE A 523 -17.49 13.63 -0.57
N THR A 524 -17.61 14.50 0.43
CA THR A 524 -16.90 15.80 0.43
C THR A 524 -15.43 15.60 0.82
N VAL A 525 -14.58 16.63 0.69
CA VAL A 525 -13.19 16.58 1.16
C VAL A 525 -13.12 16.16 2.64
N ARG A 526 -13.93 16.79 3.50
CA ARG A 526 -13.95 16.51 4.94
C ARG A 526 -14.38 15.07 5.25
N ASP A 527 -15.37 14.56 4.52
CA ASP A 527 -15.85 13.19 4.68
C ASP A 527 -14.77 12.19 4.29
N PHE A 528 -14.03 12.43 3.20
CA PHE A 528 -12.87 11.60 2.83
C PHE A 528 -11.84 11.56 3.94
N LEU A 529 -11.40 12.71 4.46
CA LEU A 529 -10.34 12.79 5.48
C LEU A 529 -10.73 11.99 6.74
N ARG A 530 -11.99 12.08 7.17
CA ARG A 530 -12.53 11.30 8.30
C ARG A 530 -12.55 9.80 8.03
N ARG A 531 -13.02 9.38 6.86
CA ARG A 531 -13.07 7.96 6.48
C ARG A 531 -11.66 7.39 6.30
N ALA A 532 -10.75 8.15 5.71
CA ALA A 532 -9.34 7.78 5.54
C ALA A 532 -8.61 7.65 6.89
N GLN A 533 -8.90 8.51 7.87
CA GLN A 533 -8.39 8.36 9.24
C GLN A 533 -8.83 7.02 9.86
N ARG A 534 -10.11 6.65 9.71
CA ARG A 534 -10.63 5.37 10.20
C ARG A 534 -9.96 4.18 9.50
N LEU A 535 -9.73 4.26 8.17
CA LEU A 535 -9.01 3.23 7.42
C LEU A 535 -7.55 3.10 7.88
N SER A 536 -6.85 4.21 8.11
CA SER A 536 -5.47 4.19 8.59
C SER A 536 -5.36 3.44 9.93
N LEU A 537 -6.27 3.72 10.87
CA LEU A 537 -6.32 3.01 12.15
C LEU A 537 -6.61 1.52 11.98
N LEU A 538 -7.53 1.16 11.08
CA LEU A 538 -7.88 -0.24 10.81
C LEU A 538 -6.70 -1.01 10.22
N ASN A 539 -5.94 -0.40 9.30
CA ASN A 539 -4.75 -1.00 8.70
C ASN A 539 -3.65 -1.22 9.75
N ASP A 540 -3.37 -0.19 10.57
CA ASP A 540 -2.36 -0.28 11.64
C ASP A 540 -2.68 -1.41 12.64
N ILE A 541 -3.95 -1.56 13.00
CA ILE A 541 -4.42 -2.62 13.89
C ILE A 541 -4.23 -4.00 13.23
N THR A 542 -4.68 -4.13 11.98
CA THR A 542 -4.65 -5.40 11.24
C THR A 542 -3.21 -5.88 11.05
N PHE A 543 -2.30 -4.97 10.73
CA PHE A 543 -0.88 -5.30 10.57
C PHE A 543 -0.24 -5.79 11.87
N LYS A 544 -0.47 -5.11 13.00
CA LYS A 544 0.11 -5.50 14.30
C LYS A 544 -0.33 -6.90 14.74
N GLN A 545 -1.57 -7.28 14.46
CA GLN A 545 -2.07 -8.63 14.76
C GLN A 545 -1.37 -9.73 13.97
N LEU A 546 -0.95 -9.44 12.74
CA LEU A 546 -0.29 -10.43 11.88
C LEU A 546 1.17 -10.71 12.32
N ASN A 547 1.80 -9.78 13.05
CA ASN A 547 3.21 -9.87 13.43
C ASN A 547 3.48 -10.29 14.87
N ASP A 548 2.53 -10.18 15.80
CA ASP A 548 2.72 -10.58 17.19
C ASP A 548 2.62 -12.11 17.39
N ASN A 549 3.56 -12.68 18.17
CA ASN A 549 3.71 -14.12 18.44
C ASN A 549 2.40 -14.81 18.90
N PRO A 550 2.18 -16.09 18.54
CA PRO A 550 0.87 -16.76 18.46
C PRO A 550 0.25 -17.19 19.81
N VAL A 551 0.67 -16.62 20.94
CA VAL A 551 0.25 -17.09 22.27
C VAL A 551 -1.22 -16.77 22.57
N ASN A 552 -1.88 -15.94 21.75
CA ASN A 552 -3.32 -15.72 21.79
C ASN A 552 -3.98 -15.82 20.40
N ASN A 553 -3.49 -16.71 19.53
CA ASN A 553 -4.10 -16.91 18.21
C ASN A 553 -5.42 -17.64 18.33
N PHE A 554 -6.52 -16.90 18.44
CA PHE A 554 -7.80 -17.39 17.98
C PHE A 554 -7.75 -17.48 16.44
N VAL A 555 -7.59 -18.68 15.91
CA VAL A 555 -7.74 -18.95 14.47
C VAL A 555 -9.23 -19.10 14.18
N PHE A 556 -9.83 -18.08 13.58
CA PHE A 556 -11.24 -18.11 13.21
C PHE A 556 -11.46 -18.54 11.75
N PRO A 557 -12.58 -19.21 11.45
CA PRO A 557 -12.87 -19.71 10.11
C PRO A 557 -13.04 -18.54 9.12
N VAL A 558 -12.18 -18.53 8.10
CA VAL A 558 -12.32 -17.65 6.94
C VAL A 558 -13.49 -18.14 6.11
N HIS A 559 -14.38 -17.24 5.67
CA HIS A 559 -15.46 -17.58 4.74
C HIS A 559 -14.86 -18.31 3.52
N HIS A 560 -15.45 -19.42 3.09
CA HIS A 560 -14.86 -20.32 2.11
C HIS A 560 -14.45 -19.61 0.80
N LYS A 561 -15.17 -18.54 0.41
CA LYS A 561 -14.82 -17.66 -0.74
C LYS A 561 -13.47 -16.94 -0.60
N HIS A 562 -13.06 -16.55 0.60
CA HIS A 562 -11.77 -15.86 0.85
C HIS A 562 -10.66 -16.80 1.33
N ARG A 563 -10.95 -18.10 1.46
CA ARG A 563 -9.98 -19.09 1.93
C ARG A 563 -8.93 -19.43 0.88
N LYS A 564 -9.25 -19.23 -0.42
CA LYS A 564 -8.34 -19.43 -1.56
C LYS A 564 -7.40 -18.24 -1.82
N ASP A 565 -7.68 -17.05 -1.27
CA ASP A 565 -6.83 -15.85 -1.37
C ASP A 565 -5.66 -15.82 -0.36
N ARG A 566 -5.56 -16.81 0.53
CA ARG A 566 -4.35 -16.97 1.34
C ARG A 566 -3.22 -17.30 0.38
N GLN A 567 -2.42 -16.27 0.11
CA GLN A 567 -1.13 -16.33 -0.57
C GLN A 567 -0.53 -17.72 -0.39
N SER A 568 -0.41 -18.46 -1.50
CA SER A 568 0.62 -19.49 -1.54
C SER A 568 1.89 -18.77 -1.14
N SER A 569 2.44 -19.14 0.02
CA SER A 569 3.72 -18.65 0.48
C SER A 569 4.67 -18.84 -0.69
N PHE A 570 5.02 -17.74 -1.35
CA PHE A 570 5.88 -17.72 -2.52
C PHE A 570 7.29 -17.98 -1.99
N THR A 571 7.57 -19.20 -1.56
CA THR A 571 8.93 -19.75 -1.50
C THR A 571 9.32 -20.12 -2.92
N GLN A 572 9.24 -19.16 -3.84
CA GLN A 572 10.04 -19.30 -5.04
C GLN A 572 11.45 -19.05 -4.53
N SER A 573 12.25 -20.12 -4.46
CA SER A 573 13.70 -19.95 -4.41
C SER A 573 14.01 -18.94 -5.52
N GLN A 574 14.39 -17.71 -5.15
CA GLN A 574 14.90 -16.76 -6.11
C GLN A 574 16.16 -17.40 -6.67
N ARG A 575 16.01 -18.18 -7.74
CA ARG A 575 17.13 -18.50 -8.60
C ARG A 575 17.60 -17.14 -9.08
N ASP A 576 18.87 -16.84 -8.84
CA ASP A 576 19.49 -15.64 -9.36
C ASP A 576 19.31 -15.67 -10.89
N ILE A 577 18.34 -14.90 -11.40
CA ILE A 577 18.11 -14.72 -12.84
C ILE A 577 19.42 -14.16 -13.37
N ASP A 578 20.16 -14.89 -14.21
CA ASP A 578 21.47 -14.44 -14.70
C ASP A 578 21.34 -13.64 -16.01
N GLN A 579 22.44 -13.07 -16.51
CA GLN A 579 22.38 -12.25 -17.74
C GLN A 579 21.89 -13.07 -18.94
N ILE A 580 22.20 -14.37 -18.96
CA ILE A 580 21.80 -15.30 -20.02
C ILE A 580 20.28 -15.50 -19.98
N ASP A 581 19.68 -15.60 -18.78
CA ASP A 581 18.22 -15.66 -18.63
C ASP A 581 17.52 -14.42 -19.20
N ILE A 582 18.04 -13.22 -18.91
CA ILE A 582 17.51 -11.96 -19.46
C ILE A 582 17.66 -11.94 -20.99
N GLU A 583 18.84 -12.29 -21.50
CA GLU A 583 19.10 -12.32 -22.95
C GLU A 583 18.23 -13.36 -23.68
N ARG A 584 17.99 -14.52 -23.05
CA ARG A 584 17.07 -15.54 -23.56
C ARG A 584 15.63 -15.02 -23.60
N ILE A 585 15.13 -14.42 -22.52
CA ILE A 585 13.78 -13.81 -22.49
C ILE A 585 13.64 -12.75 -23.59
N ILE A 586 14.64 -11.87 -23.75
CA ILE A 586 14.64 -10.85 -24.81
C ILE A 586 14.63 -11.52 -26.20
N THR A 587 15.39 -12.60 -26.39
CA THR A 587 15.47 -13.32 -27.66
C THR A 587 14.15 -14.00 -28.00
N ASP A 588 13.52 -14.65 -27.03
CA ASP A 588 12.24 -15.34 -27.21
C ASP A 588 11.13 -14.31 -27.52
N ALA A 589 11.08 -13.21 -26.77
CA ALA A 589 10.15 -12.11 -27.04
C ALA A 589 10.38 -11.48 -28.42
N TYR A 590 11.65 -11.34 -28.85
CA TYR A 590 11.98 -10.84 -30.19
C TYR A 590 11.51 -11.81 -31.28
N ARG A 591 11.69 -13.12 -31.12
CA ARG A 591 11.21 -14.12 -32.08
C ARG A 591 9.70 -14.12 -32.18
N GLU A 592 9.00 -14.04 -31.04
CA GLU A 592 7.54 -13.94 -31.00
C GLU A 592 7.05 -12.67 -31.70
N ALA A 593 7.71 -11.53 -31.48
CA ALA A 593 7.39 -10.29 -32.19
C ALA A 593 7.62 -10.40 -33.71
N VAL A 594 8.69 -11.07 -34.15
CA VAL A 594 8.95 -11.30 -35.58
C VAL A 594 7.87 -12.20 -36.20
N ASP A 595 7.47 -13.28 -35.52
CA ASP A 595 6.39 -14.15 -35.96
C ASP A 595 5.06 -13.38 -36.10
N MET A 596 4.70 -12.58 -35.11
CA MET A 596 3.51 -11.72 -35.18
C MET A 596 3.57 -10.74 -36.37
N LEU A 597 4.72 -10.11 -36.63
CA LEU A 597 4.88 -9.19 -37.75
C LEU A 597 4.84 -9.89 -39.11
N ASP A 598 5.31 -11.13 -39.19
CA ASP A 598 5.23 -11.95 -40.40
C ASP A 598 3.78 -12.33 -40.71
N ARG A 599 3.03 -12.77 -39.69
CA ARG A 599 1.59 -13.07 -39.78
C ARG A 599 0.73 -11.87 -40.20
N LEU A 600 1.19 -10.64 -39.93
CA LEU A 600 0.56 -9.40 -40.37
C LEU A 600 1.02 -8.90 -41.75
N GLU A 601 1.93 -9.64 -42.41
CA GLU A 601 2.61 -9.28 -43.66
C GLU A 601 3.41 -7.97 -43.57
N ILE A 602 3.64 -7.45 -42.36
CA ILE A 602 4.36 -6.19 -42.14
C ILE A 602 5.82 -6.33 -42.53
N LEU A 603 6.42 -7.51 -42.36
CA LEU A 603 7.81 -7.75 -42.75
C LEU A 603 8.02 -7.57 -44.26
N ASN A 604 7.07 -8.02 -45.08
CA ASN A 604 7.12 -7.82 -46.53
C ASN A 604 6.96 -6.34 -46.89
N LEU A 605 6.00 -5.66 -46.26
CA LEU A 605 5.79 -4.23 -46.45
C LEU A 605 7.04 -3.41 -46.07
N LEU A 606 7.66 -3.71 -44.93
CA LEU A 606 8.89 -3.04 -44.47
C LEU A 606 10.08 -3.33 -45.39
N LYS A 607 10.19 -4.55 -45.94
CA LYS A 607 11.20 -4.92 -46.95
C LYS A 607 11.00 -4.08 -48.22
N GLU A 608 9.77 -4.01 -48.72
CA GLU A 608 9.41 -3.22 -49.90
C GLU A 608 9.70 -1.73 -49.72
N LYS A 609 9.39 -1.18 -48.54
CA LYS A 609 9.66 0.23 -48.20
C LYS A 609 11.11 0.52 -47.84
N ARG A 610 12.01 -0.48 -47.89
CA ARG A 610 13.42 -0.38 -47.44
C ARG A 610 13.55 0.16 -46.01
N ALA A 611 12.53 -0.06 -45.20
CA ALA A 611 12.45 0.38 -43.80
C ALA A 611 12.67 -0.80 -42.83
N LEU A 612 13.05 -1.98 -43.35
CA LEU A 612 13.29 -3.17 -42.55
C LEU A 612 14.58 -3.02 -41.70
N GLY A 613 14.44 -2.37 -40.55
CA GLY A 613 15.48 -2.22 -39.53
C GLY A 613 15.51 -3.35 -38.50
N LEU A 614 14.70 -4.41 -38.67
CA LEU A 614 14.66 -5.55 -37.74
C LEU A 614 15.93 -6.41 -37.79
N ASN A 615 16.73 -6.29 -38.85
CA ASN A 615 18.03 -6.96 -38.90
C ASN A 615 19.02 -6.18 -38.04
N LEU A 616 19.19 -6.57 -36.77
CA LEU A 616 20.38 -6.30 -35.94
C LEU A 616 20.30 -6.93 -34.54
N LEU A 617 19.11 -7.23 -33.99
CA LEU A 617 19.03 -7.84 -32.66
C LEU A 617 19.45 -9.32 -32.68
N SER A 618 18.90 -10.09 -33.63
CA SER A 618 19.07 -11.54 -33.66
C SER A 618 20.53 -11.95 -33.91
N GLU A 619 21.15 -11.50 -35.00
CA GLU A 619 22.47 -12.01 -35.40
C GLU A 619 23.58 -11.71 -34.36
N TYR A 620 23.52 -10.52 -33.73
CA TYR A 620 24.45 -10.15 -32.67
C TYR A 620 24.18 -10.91 -31.36
N VAL A 621 22.93 -10.95 -30.90
CA VAL A 621 22.54 -11.66 -29.66
C VAL A 621 22.80 -13.16 -29.78
N PHE A 622 22.49 -13.78 -30.93
CA PHE A 622 22.81 -15.18 -31.21
C PHE A 622 24.33 -15.43 -31.23
N LYS A 623 25.12 -14.53 -31.82
CA LYS A 623 26.58 -14.64 -31.82
C LYS A 623 27.14 -14.54 -30.40
N GLN A 624 26.59 -13.66 -29.56
CA GLN A 624 27.00 -13.49 -28.16
C GLN A 624 26.59 -14.67 -27.28
N LEU A 625 25.33 -15.11 -27.34
CA LEU A 625 24.82 -16.28 -26.62
C LEU A 625 25.61 -17.54 -26.97
N ASN A 626 25.88 -17.78 -28.26
CA ASN A 626 26.67 -18.93 -28.72
C ASN A 626 28.15 -18.84 -28.33
N SER A 627 28.71 -17.63 -28.19
CA SER A 627 30.10 -17.44 -27.75
C SER A 627 30.30 -17.59 -26.23
N ASN A 628 29.26 -17.32 -25.44
CA ASN A 628 29.29 -17.42 -23.98
C ASN A 628 28.71 -18.76 -23.45
N SER A 629 28.03 -19.55 -24.28
CA SER A 629 27.58 -20.89 -23.92
C SER A 629 28.77 -21.86 -23.88
N LYS A 630 29.48 -21.93 -22.76
CA LYS A 630 30.10 -23.20 -22.34
C LYS A 630 28.94 -24.13 -22.02
N MET A 631 28.60 -24.95 -23.00
CA MET A 631 27.51 -25.92 -22.98
C MET A 631 27.64 -26.84 -21.76
N TYR A 632 26.83 -26.61 -20.73
CA TYR A 632 26.49 -27.65 -19.76
C TYR A 632 25.32 -28.43 -20.36
N ASP A 633 25.57 -29.69 -20.66
CA ASP A 633 24.59 -30.63 -21.21
C ASP A 633 23.66 -31.11 -20.09
N TYR A 634 22.46 -30.52 -20.03
CA TYR A 634 21.41 -30.89 -19.08
C TYR A 634 20.47 -31.98 -19.63
N SER A 635 20.79 -32.62 -20.77
CA SER A 635 19.98 -33.73 -21.30
C SER A 635 19.87 -34.94 -20.35
N SER A 636 20.72 -35.02 -19.31
CA SER A 636 20.71 -36.07 -18.30
C SER A 636 19.74 -35.87 -17.13
N GLN A 637 19.03 -34.74 -17.02
CA GLN A 637 18.11 -34.44 -15.90
C GLN A 637 16.62 -34.37 -16.29
N LEU A 638 16.27 -34.60 -17.56
CA LEU A 638 14.90 -34.45 -18.07
C LEU A 638 14.08 -35.75 -18.13
N SER A 639 14.59 -36.88 -17.61
CA SER A 639 13.87 -38.16 -17.74
C SER A 639 12.90 -38.51 -16.61
N ASN A 640 12.67 -37.65 -15.60
CA ASN A 640 11.82 -37.98 -14.44
C ASN A 640 10.95 -36.79 -13.96
N ILE A 641 10.16 -36.16 -14.83
CA ILE A 641 9.04 -35.34 -14.39
C ILE A 641 7.83 -35.81 -15.19
N ASP A 642 7.08 -36.73 -14.58
CA ASP A 642 5.77 -37.16 -15.03
C ASP A 642 4.79 -35.98 -15.03
N ASP A 643 3.83 -36.07 -15.95
CA ASP A 643 2.75 -35.13 -16.23
C ASP A 643 1.96 -34.74 -14.97
N GLU A 644 2.14 -33.50 -14.47
CA GLU A 644 1.13 -32.82 -13.64
C GLU A 644 0.49 -31.70 -14.46
N GLU A 645 -0.68 -32.03 -14.98
CA GLU A 645 -1.65 -31.20 -15.67
C GLU A 645 -2.07 -30.02 -14.76
N PHE A 646 -1.65 -28.81 -15.10
CA PHE A 646 -2.05 -27.58 -14.40
C PHE A 646 -3.50 -27.23 -14.78
N GLU A 647 -4.48 -27.71 -14.01
CA GLU A 647 -5.87 -27.26 -14.08
C GLU A 647 -5.99 -25.77 -13.71
N PHE A 648 -6.47 -24.97 -14.65
CA PHE A 648 -6.97 -23.61 -14.40
C PHE A 648 -8.40 -23.71 -13.82
N GLU A 649 -8.57 -23.51 -12.51
CA GLU A 649 -9.92 -23.34 -11.93
C GLU A 649 -10.46 -21.93 -12.27
N LEU A 650 -11.41 -21.87 -13.19
CA LEU A 650 -12.28 -20.72 -13.44
C LEU A 650 -13.21 -20.54 -12.23
N VAL A 651 -13.15 -19.38 -11.57
CA VAL A 651 -14.14 -19.00 -10.55
C VAL A 651 -15.32 -18.33 -11.27
N ASP A 652 -16.45 -19.03 -11.25
CA ASP A 652 -17.73 -18.68 -11.85
C ASP A 652 -18.48 -17.71 -10.91
N ASP A 653 -18.54 -16.42 -11.28
CA ASP A 653 -19.45 -15.44 -10.66
C ASP A 653 -20.79 -15.51 -11.42
N ASN A 654 -21.65 -16.44 -11.02
CA ASN A 654 -23.07 -16.42 -11.38
C ASN A 654 -23.81 -15.51 -10.40
N ASP A 655 -23.98 -14.24 -10.79
CA ASP A 655 -25.09 -13.41 -10.33
C ASP A 655 -26.27 -13.67 -11.28
N ASP A 656 -27.06 -14.71 -10.95
CA ASP A 656 -28.44 -14.85 -11.45
C ASP A 656 -29.33 -14.05 -10.49
N ASP A 657 -29.77 -12.87 -10.92
CA ASP A 657 -31.01 -12.26 -10.43
C ASP A 657 -31.90 -11.94 -11.64
N ASP A 658 -33.00 -12.69 -11.68
CA ASP A 658 -34.14 -12.73 -12.58
C ASP A 658 -34.40 -11.50 -13.48
N GLU A 659 -34.21 -11.69 -14.78
CA GLU A 659 -34.96 -10.97 -15.81
C GLU A 659 -36.44 -11.40 -15.76
N ARG A 660 -37.31 -10.54 -15.23
CA ARG A 660 -38.69 -10.43 -15.73
C ARG A 660 -38.91 -9.05 -16.30
N ALA A 661 -38.83 -9.01 -17.63
CA ALA A 661 -39.44 -7.98 -18.44
C ALA A 661 -40.96 -8.00 -18.21
N ASP A 662 -41.51 -6.87 -17.79
CA ASP A 662 -42.86 -6.48 -18.19
C ASP A 662 -42.77 -5.07 -18.79
N ASP A 663 -42.95 -5.05 -20.11
CA ASP A 663 -43.28 -3.90 -20.92
C ASP A 663 -44.50 -3.18 -20.33
N LEU A 664 -44.33 -1.93 -19.88
CA LEU A 664 -45.39 -0.93 -19.95
C LEU A 664 -44.82 0.43 -20.34
N ASN A 665 -45.08 0.77 -21.60
CA ASN A 665 -45.17 2.13 -22.12
C ASN A 665 -45.89 3.07 -21.13
N MET A 666 -45.31 4.23 -20.82
CA MET A 666 -45.98 5.54 -20.66
C MET A 666 -44.89 6.62 -20.76
N ASP A 667 -44.68 7.24 -21.91
CA ASP A 667 -45.41 8.40 -22.47
C ASP A 667 -45.02 9.73 -21.83
N ASP A 668 -44.60 10.66 -22.69
CA ASP A 668 -44.19 12.02 -22.41
C ASP A 668 -45.38 12.81 -21.85
N GLY A 669 -45.30 13.25 -20.60
CA GLY A 669 -46.39 13.92 -19.92
C GLY A 669 -45.90 14.89 -18.86
N ASN A 670 -45.64 16.12 -19.29
CA ASN A 670 -45.43 17.31 -18.48
C ASN A 670 -46.55 17.45 -17.42
N ASN A 671 -46.22 17.37 -16.12
CA ASN A 671 -47.06 17.92 -15.06
C ASN A 671 -46.26 18.20 -13.78
N ASP A 672 -46.19 19.49 -13.46
CA ASP A 672 -45.94 20.01 -12.13
C ASP A 672 -46.79 19.27 -11.08
N SER A 673 -46.12 18.61 -10.15
CA SER A 673 -46.67 18.44 -8.81
C SER A 673 -45.52 18.33 -7.81
N THR A 674 -45.37 19.42 -7.07
CA THR A 674 -44.68 19.50 -5.79
C THR A 674 -45.06 18.33 -4.89
N SER A 675 -44.12 17.43 -4.63
CA SER A 675 -44.11 16.62 -3.41
C SER A 675 -42.72 16.69 -2.79
N SER A 676 -42.70 17.39 -1.66
CA SER A 676 -41.60 17.45 -0.71
C SER A 676 -41.25 16.05 -0.23
N ASN A 677 -40.08 15.55 -0.64
CA ASN A 677 -39.39 14.50 0.09
C ASN A 677 -38.13 15.14 0.67
N ASP A 678 -38.17 15.31 1.99
CA ASP A 678 -37.15 15.95 2.80
C ASP A 678 -35.77 15.31 2.62
N ASP A 679 -34.80 16.15 2.31
CA ASP A 679 -33.36 15.86 2.42
C ASP A 679 -32.95 15.72 3.89
N HIS A 680 -33.32 14.60 4.53
CA HIS A 680 -32.72 14.18 5.78
C HIS A 680 -31.35 13.55 5.50
N ILE A 681 -30.36 14.42 5.31
CA ILE A 681 -28.95 14.08 5.46
C ILE A 681 -28.71 13.81 6.95
N ASP A 682 -28.22 12.62 7.29
CA ASP A 682 -27.64 12.27 8.59
C ASP A 682 -26.42 13.17 8.91
N ASP A 683 -26.68 14.43 9.28
CA ASP A 683 -25.74 15.37 9.90
C ASP A 683 -25.70 15.16 11.45
N ASP A 684 -26.30 14.09 11.95
CA ASP A 684 -26.45 13.79 13.38
C ASP A 684 -25.13 13.48 14.10
N ASP A 685 -24.07 13.08 13.38
CA ASP A 685 -22.77 12.78 14.01
C ASP A 685 -22.03 14.06 14.52
N GLU A 686 -22.46 15.29 14.17
CA GLU A 686 -21.99 16.55 14.81
C GLU A 686 -23.08 17.30 15.60
N GLN A 687 -24.36 16.97 15.40
CA GLN A 687 -25.43 17.59 16.19
C GLN A 687 -25.49 17.05 17.63
N ASP A 688 -25.08 15.79 17.85
CA ASP A 688 -25.19 15.17 19.18
C ASP A 688 -24.15 15.70 20.18
N ASP A 689 -22.98 16.13 19.71
CA ASP A 689 -21.96 16.80 20.54
C ASP A 689 -22.34 18.27 20.85
N THR A 690 -23.18 18.93 20.04
CA THR A 690 -23.56 20.34 20.27
C THR A 690 -24.82 20.51 21.13
N GLN A 691 -25.74 19.54 21.13
CA GLN A 691 -26.98 19.66 21.91
C GLN A 691 -26.78 19.51 23.43
N ASN A 692 -25.75 18.77 23.87
CA ASN A 692 -25.46 18.56 25.29
C ASN A 692 -24.52 19.61 25.92
N LEU A 693 -23.97 20.54 25.13
CA LEU A 693 -22.92 21.48 25.56
C LEU A 693 -23.36 22.96 25.63
N ILE A 694 -24.64 23.28 25.38
CA ILE A 694 -25.10 24.68 25.24
C ILE A 694 -26.34 24.95 26.12
N ASN A 695 -26.15 25.65 27.25
CA ASN A 695 -27.22 26.26 28.05
C ASN A 695 -27.43 27.72 27.61
N THR A 696 -28.26 27.98 26.59
CA THR A 696 -28.59 29.36 26.17
C THR A 696 -30.01 29.48 25.64
N THR A 697 -30.64 30.65 25.84
CA THR A 697 -31.93 31.02 25.24
C THR A 697 -31.81 31.14 23.72
N LYS A 698 -32.68 30.43 23.00
CA LYS A 698 -32.71 30.35 21.53
C LYS A 698 -33.71 31.36 20.97
N ASP A 699 -33.30 32.13 19.97
CA ASP A 699 -34.20 32.87 19.08
C ASP A 699 -34.08 32.28 17.67
N ASP A 700 -35.13 31.62 17.18
CA ASP A 700 -35.13 31.02 15.84
C ASP A 700 -35.35 32.11 14.78
N TYR A 701 -34.28 32.55 14.12
CA TYR A 701 -34.36 33.41 12.94
C TYR A 701 -34.34 32.54 11.67
N VAL A 702 -35.51 32.24 11.09
CA VAL A 702 -35.65 31.64 9.74
C VAL A 702 -34.78 30.37 9.56
N GLY A 703 -34.73 29.49 10.57
CA GLY A 703 -33.95 28.24 10.51
C GLY A 703 -32.43 28.40 10.70
N ILE A 704 -31.94 29.60 10.97
CA ILE A 704 -30.53 29.91 11.25
C ILE A 704 -30.35 29.97 12.77
N LYS A 705 -29.45 29.13 13.29
CA LYS A 705 -29.10 29.11 14.73
C LYS A 705 -28.17 30.28 15.05
N ILE A 706 -28.70 31.26 15.80
CA ILE A 706 -27.98 32.45 16.27
C ILE A 706 -28.07 32.48 17.80
N PHE A 707 -26.97 32.81 18.46
CA PHE A 707 -26.84 32.76 19.92
C PHE A 707 -26.57 34.16 20.47
N ASN A 708 -27.26 34.54 21.54
CA ASN A 708 -27.03 35.82 22.22
C ASN A 708 -25.79 35.77 23.15
N THR A 709 -25.46 34.59 23.65
CA THR A 709 -24.26 34.31 24.48
C THR A 709 -23.75 32.94 24.12
N ILE A 710 -22.45 32.67 24.26
CA ILE A 710 -21.86 31.35 24.04
C ILE A 710 -20.89 31.00 25.16
N GLN A 711 -20.63 29.71 25.37
CA GLN A 711 -19.61 29.28 26.33
C GLN A 711 -18.21 29.56 25.76
N THR A 712 -17.25 29.95 26.60
CA THR A 712 -15.87 30.29 26.20
C THR A 712 -15.18 29.17 25.41
N HIS A 713 -15.53 27.90 25.67
CA HIS A 713 -14.90 26.78 24.99
C HIS A 713 -15.38 26.56 23.54
N ILE A 714 -16.50 27.16 23.11
CA ILE A 714 -17.03 27.08 21.73
C ILE A 714 -16.89 28.39 20.94
N GLU A 715 -16.29 29.41 21.55
CA GLU A 715 -16.11 30.75 20.98
C GLU A 715 -15.37 30.71 19.64
N HIS A 716 -14.31 29.92 19.55
CA HIS A 716 -13.53 29.72 18.33
C HIS A 716 -14.33 29.10 17.16
N SER A 717 -15.47 28.45 17.44
CA SER A 717 -16.34 27.82 16.44
C SER A 717 -17.51 28.70 15.98
N CYS A 718 -17.57 29.94 16.48
CA CYS A 718 -18.58 30.92 16.10
C CYS A 718 -17.94 32.15 15.43
N PHE A 719 -18.72 32.86 14.64
CA PHE A 719 -18.45 34.22 14.21
C PHE A 719 -19.22 35.19 15.10
N GLU A 720 -18.60 36.30 15.46
CA GLU A 720 -19.30 37.47 15.99
C GLU A 720 -19.97 38.22 14.84
N VAL A 721 -21.27 38.47 14.97
CA VAL A 721 -22.07 39.17 13.97
C VAL A 721 -22.96 40.20 14.64
N THR A 722 -23.12 41.37 14.00
CA THR A 722 -24.04 42.41 14.47
C THR A 722 -25.38 42.27 13.77
N ILE A 723 -26.46 42.07 14.53
CA ILE A 723 -27.83 41.95 14.02
C ILE A 723 -28.71 42.91 14.82
N ASN A 724 -29.31 43.89 14.14
CA ASN A 724 -30.13 44.93 14.76
C ASN A 724 -29.39 45.69 15.89
N ASP A 725 -28.14 46.07 15.65
CA ASP A 725 -27.23 46.73 16.61
C ASP A 725 -26.83 45.91 17.84
N ASP A 726 -27.33 44.67 17.97
CA ASP A 726 -26.92 43.73 19.01
C ASP A 726 -25.83 42.79 18.50
N MET A 727 -24.83 42.53 19.35
CA MET A 727 -23.79 41.53 19.09
C MET A 727 -24.37 40.13 19.35
N LYS A 728 -24.25 39.26 18.35
CA LYS A 728 -24.70 37.87 18.38
C LYS A 728 -23.62 36.93 17.84
N TYR A 729 -23.78 35.65 18.09
CA TYR A 729 -22.84 34.60 17.67
C TYR A 729 -23.51 33.65 16.68
N MET A 730 -22.82 33.34 15.58
CA MET A 730 -23.28 32.39 14.56
C MET A 730 -22.27 31.26 14.41
N HIS A 731 -22.71 30.01 14.49
CA HIS A 731 -21.79 28.89 14.30
C HIS A 731 -21.23 28.86 12.88
N LYS A 732 -19.92 28.58 12.72
CA LYS A 732 -19.23 28.63 11.42
C LYS A 732 -19.79 27.63 10.40
N GLN A 733 -20.27 26.46 10.85
CA GLN A 733 -20.97 25.52 9.97
C GLN A 733 -22.32 26.08 9.46
N THR A 734 -23.03 26.86 10.27
CA THR A 734 -24.28 27.52 9.88
C THR A 734 -24.00 28.62 8.84
N ALA A 735 -22.90 29.35 8.98
CA ALA A 735 -22.45 30.31 7.97
C ALA A 735 -22.15 29.64 6.62
N CYS A 736 -21.53 28.45 6.60
CA CYS A 736 -21.36 27.68 5.37
C CYS A 736 -22.70 27.39 4.69
N TRP A 737 -23.69 26.92 5.45
CA TRP A 737 -25.02 26.60 4.91
C TRP A 737 -25.68 27.85 4.31
N LEU A 738 -25.63 28.98 5.03
CA LEU A 738 -26.14 30.28 4.58
C LEU A 738 -25.54 30.71 3.24
N LEU A 739 -24.22 30.57 3.08
CA LEU A 739 -23.49 31.01 1.89
C LEU A 739 -23.55 30.00 0.72
N THR A 740 -23.91 28.74 0.99
CA THR A 740 -23.92 27.68 -0.04
C THR A 740 -25.07 27.86 -1.04
N GLY A 741 -26.14 28.58 -0.65
CA GLY A 741 -27.14 29.10 -1.58
C GLY A 741 -27.81 28.03 -2.43
N GLU A 742 -28.40 27.01 -1.83
CA GLU A 742 -29.65 26.52 -2.41
C GLU A 742 -30.68 27.63 -2.16
N LYS A 743 -30.94 28.42 -3.21
CA LYS A 743 -32.15 29.24 -3.23
C LYS A 743 -33.31 28.27 -3.00
N LYS A 744 -33.90 28.29 -1.80
CA LYS A 744 -35.29 27.87 -1.63
C LYS A 744 -36.18 28.74 -2.52
#